data_AF-Q22WM3-F1
#
_entry.id   AF-Q22WM3-F1
#
_cell.length_a   1.000
_cell.length_b   1.000
_cell.length_c   1.000
_cell.angle_alpha   90.00
_cell.angle_beta   90.00
_cell.angle_gamma   90.00
#
_symmetry.space_group_name_H-M   'P 1'
#
loop_
_entity.id
_entity.type
_entity.pdbx_description
1 polymer ?
#
loop_
_entity_poly.entity_id
_entity_poly.type
_entity_poly.pdbx_seq_one_letter_code
_entity_poly.pdbx_strand_id
1 'polypeptide(L)'
;MDQTNNKFYQTCNKHSQNQITFLKVISDQRDSSIFYCIDCVNEDLSFKGIEHVLIPQIVSQSEKNIIQKWPPVNDYSILEKLSKEISNENFSISAIQQINNFFEELKVEIIKKIDFCQKKMINQALNLPLGKEQILNKYKEISQIETLKQILGNYQDQFESQEIKCRAFLSEIESKKEENTQQLQNLLEQCQRKKELINFEKSMTIRQSIYTLIDSINFFPNDSNQFNQSNINPLNNQRLSNTQKIIELVSNKSNFCSQEFLEQLRVNQEYLDAIFNQISFENMFQQNKQPIRFQQLNNQKFEEINEYIDHLIKLQNDQIYNQQIQSSELLRKIFQVVDSKINFISSDVKISLKDIFVQIYPLLNKLGVQEIFNSKQEFELVKNISEVMLQDFILILKKKQEINIQNTYHQSISNFIKQQVETKFPLLERNDLDRILLNFPVFDVVKTNKQIDILKNFEMIKTKYNDGNERIQIIKNLNSTCEIFINEQQYFGIFKGQFSNCISSNILENDKKYIFRIQLEVTDQNQHNFYIGLMQKSQSDLISGDEQNLSCKFKKRRGQFEHFIGLGIDQYKKGNKLVYQDNFKFMLELRVWLGGQVLQILDYPKYEYQLELEDKFKNKLIKYDDLCLYLYLFEENRKYIIKEAYQVDQFDF
;
A
#
# COMPACT_ATOMS: atom_id res chain seq x y z
N MET A 1 21.67 -76.23 -59.20
CA MET A 1 20.60 -77.18 -59.52
C MET A 1 19.44 -76.77 -58.65
N ASP A 2 18.39 -76.21 -59.24
CA ASP A 2 17.01 -76.42 -58.79
C ASP A 2 16.10 -76.10 -59.97
N GLN A 3 15.58 -77.20 -60.53
CA GLN A 3 14.54 -77.21 -61.54
C GLN A 3 13.21 -77.00 -60.82
N THR A 4 12.62 -75.83 -60.94
CA THR A 4 11.16 -75.68 -60.80
C THR A 4 10.58 -75.42 -62.19
N ASN A 5 10.32 -76.52 -62.88
CA ASN A 5 9.40 -76.61 -64.00
C ASN A 5 8.00 -76.17 -63.53
N ASN A 6 7.73 -74.87 -63.44
CA ASN A 6 6.36 -74.36 -63.34
C ASN A 6 5.75 -74.25 -64.74
N LYS A 7 5.42 -75.41 -65.29
CA LYS A 7 4.62 -75.57 -66.51
C LYS A 7 3.17 -75.18 -66.19
N PHE A 8 2.84 -73.89 -66.29
CA PHE A 8 1.44 -73.43 -66.37
C PHE A 8 0.89 -73.81 -67.76
N TYR A 9 0.51 -75.07 -67.94
CA TYR A 9 -0.15 -75.55 -69.16
C TYR A 9 -1.66 -75.69 -68.93
N GLN A 10 -2.31 -74.60 -68.55
CA GLN A 10 -3.76 -74.52 -68.64
C GLN A 10 -4.13 -73.95 -70.01
N THR A 11 -4.91 -74.71 -70.77
CA THR A 11 -5.48 -74.28 -72.04
C THR A 11 -6.64 -73.33 -71.79
N CYS A 12 -6.87 -72.42 -72.72
CA CYS A 12 -7.97 -71.48 -72.59
C CYS A 12 -9.32 -72.19 -72.73
N ASN A 13 -10.27 -71.88 -71.86
CA ASN A 13 -11.63 -72.43 -71.92
C ASN A 13 -12.38 -72.05 -73.20
N LYS A 14 -12.02 -70.92 -73.84
CA LYS A 14 -12.61 -70.48 -75.12
C LYS A 14 -11.83 -71.02 -76.34
N HIS A 15 -10.51 -71.07 -76.24
CA HIS A 15 -9.62 -71.51 -77.31
C HIS A 15 -8.75 -72.68 -76.83
N SER A 16 -9.28 -73.90 -76.97
CA SER A 16 -8.66 -75.11 -76.41
C SER A 16 -7.26 -75.42 -76.95
N GLN A 17 -6.88 -74.89 -78.12
CA GLN A 17 -5.56 -75.04 -78.73
C GLN A 17 -4.51 -74.05 -78.19
N ASN A 18 -4.92 -73.01 -77.46
CA ASN A 18 -4.02 -71.97 -76.95
C ASN A 18 -3.83 -72.05 -75.44
N GLN A 19 -2.63 -71.71 -75.01
CA GLN A 19 -2.28 -71.61 -73.59
C GLN A 19 -2.67 -70.25 -73.04
N ILE A 20 -3.04 -70.21 -71.76
CA ILE A 20 -3.29 -68.96 -71.04
C ILE A 20 -1.97 -68.21 -70.88
N THR A 21 -1.95 -66.95 -71.32
CA THR A 21 -0.74 -66.11 -71.33
C THR A 21 -0.91 -64.86 -70.46
N PHE A 22 -2.15 -64.38 -70.32
CA PHE A 22 -2.47 -63.15 -69.60
C PHE A 22 -3.44 -63.42 -68.46
N LEU A 23 -3.24 -62.70 -67.35
CA LEU A 23 -4.13 -62.63 -66.21
C LEU A 23 -4.76 -61.24 -66.16
N LYS A 24 -6.08 -61.17 -66.18
CA LYS A 24 -6.84 -59.94 -65.92
C LYS A 24 -6.83 -59.67 -64.41
N VAL A 25 -6.30 -58.51 -64.02
CA VAL A 25 -6.04 -58.16 -62.61
C VAL A 25 -7.06 -57.18 -62.04
N ILE A 26 -7.86 -56.54 -62.89
CA ILE A 26 -9.00 -55.70 -62.50
C ILE A 26 -10.28 -56.37 -63.03
N SER A 27 -11.11 -56.93 -62.16
CA SER A 27 -12.36 -57.61 -62.55
C SER A 27 -13.55 -57.05 -61.77
N ASP A 28 -14.41 -56.29 -62.46
CA ASP A 28 -15.63 -55.71 -61.89
C ASP A 28 -16.85 -56.67 -61.95
N GLN A 29 -16.68 -57.88 -62.52
CA GLN A 29 -17.76 -58.85 -62.69
C GLN A 29 -17.34 -60.23 -62.17
N ARG A 30 -18.24 -60.91 -61.44
CA ARG A 30 -17.96 -62.23 -60.85
C ARG A 30 -17.94 -63.39 -61.87
N ASP A 31 -18.42 -63.16 -63.10
CA ASP A 31 -18.63 -64.22 -64.10
C ASP A 31 -17.78 -64.09 -65.38
N SER A 32 -16.83 -63.15 -65.45
CA SER A 32 -15.89 -63.06 -66.57
C SER A 32 -14.60 -63.83 -66.29
N SER A 33 -14.21 -64.76 -67.19
CA SER A 33 -12.92 -65.48 -67.11
C SER A 33 -11.76 -64.50 -66.99
N ILE A 34 -10.98 -64.61 -65.90
CA ILE A 34 -9.79 -63.77 -65.66
C ILE A 34 -8.56 -64.24 -66.43
N PHE A 35 -8.63 -65.43 -67.04
CA PHE A 35 -7.54 -66.04 -67.79
C PHE A 35 -7.74 -65.87 -69.30
N TYR A 36 -6.75 -65.28 -69.96
CA TYR A 36 -6.76 -64.93 -71.38
C TYR A 36 -5.60 -65.62 -72.11
N CYS A 37 -5.90 -66.28 -73.23
CA CYS A 37 -4.88 -66.63 -74.22
C CYS A 37 -4.71 -65.49 -75.24
N ILE A 38 -3.78 -65.66 -76.18
CA ILE A 38 -3.53 -64.64 -77.20
C ILE A 38 -4.75 -64.37 -78.09
N ASP A 39 -5.52 -65.39 -78.43
CA ASP A 39 -6.73 -65.23 -79.25
C ASP A 39 -7.88 -64.58 -78.45
N CYS A 40 -7.99 -64.85 -77.15
CA CYS A 40 -8.92 -64.09 -76.29
C CYS A 40 -8.62 -62.60 -76.27
N VAL A 41 -7.34 -62.20 -76.32
CA VAL A 41 -6.95 -60.78 -76.38
C VAL A 41 -7.32 -60.18 -77.73
N ASN A 42 -7.11 -60.92 -78.82
CA ASN A 42 -7.44 -60.46 -80.18
C ASN A 42 -8.95 -60.35 -80.42
N GLU A 43 -9.75 -61.22 -79.81
CA GLU A 43 -11.21 -61.21 -79.95
C GLU A 43 -11.92 -60.22 -78.99
N ASP A 44 -11.27 -59.84 -77.89
CA ASP A 44 -11.84 -58.89 -76.93
C ASP A 44 -11.67 -57.44 -77.44
N LEU A 45 -12.70 -56.96 -78.14
CA LEU A 45 -12.78 -55.58 -78.64
C LEU A 45 -12.69 -54.51 -77.53
N SER A 46 -12.87 -54.88 -76.27
CA SER A 46 -12.76 -53.99 -75.10
C SER A 46 -11.45 -54.14 -74.33
N PHE A 47 -10.49 -54.91 -74.86
CA PHE A 47 -9.24 -55.20 -74.18
C PHE A 47 -8.43 -53.94 -73.84
N LYS A 48 -8.15 -53.76 -72.55
CA LYS A 48 -7.23 -52.74 -72.04
C LYS A 48 -5.97 -53.39 -71.51
N GLY A 49 -4.85 -53.13 -72.17
CA GLY A 49 -3.56 -53.73 -71.81
C GLY A 49 -3.06 -53.40 -70.41
N ILE A 50 -3.53 -52.32 -69.77
CA ILE A 50 -3.19 -51.96 -68.39
C ILE A 50 -3.85 -52.88 -67.35
N GLU A 51 -5.00 -53.47 -67.69
CA GLU A 51 -5.79 -54.35 -66.81
C GLU A 51 -5.30 -55.81 -66.83
N HIS A 52 -4.26 -56.10 -67.61
CA HIS A 52 -3.77 -57.46 -67.86
C HIS A 52 -2.26 -57.57 -67.68
N VAL A 53 -1.83 -58.66 -67.04
CA VAL A 53 -0.42 -58.97 -66.74
C VAL A 53 -0.03 -60.28 -67.41
N LEU A 54 1.19 -60.33 -67.96
CA LEU A 54 1.74 -61.56 -68.52
C LEU A 54 2.10 -62.53 -67.39
N ILE A 55 1.49 -63.71 -67.38
CA ILE A 55 1.77 -64.75 -66.39
C ILE A 55 3.26 -65.16 -66.42
N PRO A 56 3.94 -65.30 -67.58
CA PRO A 56 5.37 -65.60 -67.60
C PRO A 56 6.24 -64.53 -66.92
N GLN A 57 5.85 -63.25 -66.99
CA GLN A 57 6.56 -62.17 -66.28
C GLN A 57 6.37 -62.31 -64.76
N ILE A 58 5.16 -62.66 -64.31
CA ILE A 58 4.89 -62.94 -62.90
C ILE A 58 5.76 -64.08 -62.39
N VAL A 59 5.83 -65.20 -63.11
CA VAL A 59 6.54 -66.39 -62.65
C VAL A 59 8.06 -66.21 -62.70
N SER A 60 8.61 -65.47 -63.66
CA SER A 60 10.07 -65.39 -63.87
C SER A 60 10.74 -64.15 -63.29
N GLN A 61 10.02 -63.04 -63.12
CA GLN A 61 10.63 -61.74 -62.78
C GLN A 61 10.26 -61.22 -61.39
N SER A 62 9.28 -61.80 -60.71
CA SER A 62 8.75 -61.27 -59.43
C SER A 62 9.75 -61.22 -58.29
N GLU A 63 10.78 -62.08 -58.28
CA GLU A 63 11.80 -62.10 -57.23
C GLU A 63 12.83 -60.98 -57.36
N LYS A 64 13.00 -60.44 -58.58
CA LYS A 64 14.10 -59.51 -58.89
C LYS A 64 13.64 -58.13 -59.34
N ASN A 65 12.47 -58.04 -59.97
CA ASN A 65 11.97 -56.81 -60.59
C ASN A 65 10.54 -56.51 -60.16
N ILE A 66 10.20 -55.23 -60.11
CA ILE A 66 8.82 -54.78 -59.98
C ILE A 66 8.08 -55.00 -61.29
N ILE A 67 6.94 -55.69 -61.21
CA ILE A 67 6.06 -55.92 -62.34
C ILE A 67 5.17 -54.69 -62.47
N GLN A 68 5.38 -53.87 -63.51
CA GLN A 68 4.74 -52.56 -63.65
C GLN A 68 3.21 -52.55 -63.60
N LYS A 69 2.56 -53.68 -63.87
CA LYS A 69 1.10 -53.82 -63.89
C LYS A 69 0.54 -54.57 -62.67
N TRP A 70 1.39 -54.92 -61.69
CA TRP A 70 1.02 -55.64 -60.47
C TRP A 70 1.72 -55.09 -59.22
N PRO A 71 1.00 -54.84 -58.11
CA PRO A 71 -0.45 -54.97 -57.97
C PRO A 71 -1.21 -53.88 -58.74
N PRO A 72 -2.52 -54.05 -58.98
CA PRO A 72 -3.36 -52.96 -59.44
C PRO A 72 -3.34 -51.82 -58.44
N VAL A 73 -2.97 -50.63 -58.90
CA VAL A 73 -2.87 -49.41 -58.09
C VAL A 73 -3.63 -48.27 -58.77
N ASN A 74 -4.10 -47.31 -57.99
CA ASN A 74 -4.79 -46.14 -58.54
C ASN A 74 -3.86 -45.21 -59.33
N ASP A 75 -2.56 -45.23 -59.02
CA ASP A 75 -1.51 -44.46 -59.71
C ASP A 75 -0.30 -45.35 -60.00
N TYR A 76 -0.17 -45.77 -61.26
CA TYR A 76 0.93 -46.61 -61.71
C TYR A 76 2.29 -45.90 -61.74
N SER A 77 2.35 -44.55 -61.60
CA SER A 77 3.61 -43.81 -61.49
C SER A 77 4.41 -44.19 -60.24
N ILE A 78 3.74 -44.74 -59.21
CA ILE A 78 4.36 -45.23 -57.98
C ILE A 78 5.23 -46.46 -58.28
N LEU A 79 4.75 -47.38 -59.12
CA LEU A 79 5.52 -48.58 -59.50
C LEU A 79 6.70 -48.24 -60.41
N GLU A 80 6.56 -47.22 -61.27
CA GLU A 80 7.69 -46.69 -62.05
C GLU A 80 8.76 -46.06 -61.16
N LYS A 81 8.36 -45.26 -60.16
CA LYS A 81 9.30 -44.64 -59.20
C LYS A 81 10.02 -45.70 -58.36
N LEU A 82 9.28 -46.66 -57.81
CA LEU A 82 9.88 -47.77 -57.06
C LEU A 82 10.84 -48.60 -57.92
N SER A 83 10.49 -48.84 -59.18
CA SER A 83 11.38 -49.57 -60.10
C SER A 83 12.67 -48.81 -60.37
N LYS A 84 12.61 -47.47 -60.47
CA LYS A 84 13.80 -46.62 -60.60
C LYS A 84 14.66 -46.64 -59.32
N GLU A 85 14.04 -46.61 -58.14
CA GLU A 85 14.76 -46.70 -56.86
C GLU A 85 15.48 -48.04 -56.68
N ILE A 86 14.86 -49.16 -57.07
CA ILE A 86 15.51 -50.48 -57.01
C ILE A 86 16.60 -50.65 -58.06
N SER A 87 16.43 -50.04 -59.24
CA SER A 87 17.44 -50.12 -60.33
C SER A 87 18.66 -49.23 -60.06
N ASN A 88 18.56 -48.28 -59.14
CA ASN A 88 19.72 -47.56 -58.62
C ASN A 88 20.50 -48.50 -57.68
N GLU A 89 21.56 -49.14 -58.20
CA GLU A 89 22.45 -50.09 -57.48
C GLU A 89 23.10 -49.54 -56.18
N ASN A 90 22.82 -48.30 -55.78
CA ASN A 90 23.43 -47.60 -54.65
C ASN A 90 22.64 -47.67 -53.33
N PHE A 91 21.47 -48.31 -53.27
CA PHE A 91 20.57 -48.14 -52.12
C PHE A 91 21.06 -48.84 -50.83
N SER A 92 21.76 -49.97 -50.91
CA SER A 92 22.17 -50.75 -49.72
C SER A 92 23.68 -50.76 -49.45
N ILE A 93 24.51 -50.43 -50.44
CA ILE A 93 25.99 -50.43 -50.30
C ILE A 93 26.51 -49.06 -49.84
N SER A 94 25.76 -47.97 -50.05
CA SER A 94 26.27 -46.60 -49.85
C SER A 94 26.35 -46.15 -48.38
N ALA A 95 25.35 -46.43 -47.55
CA ALA A 95 25.30 -45.87 -46.18
C ALA A 95 26.40 -46.45 -45.26
N ILE A 96 26.62 -47.76 -45.29
CA ILE A 96 27.65 -48.42 -44.46
C ILE A 96 29.05 -47.96 -44.88
N GLN A 97 29.30 -47.86 -46.19
CA GLN A 97 30.58 -47.35 -46.70
C GLN A 97 30.78 -45.87 -46.36
N GLN A 98 29.72 -45.04 -46.42
CA GLN A 98 29.80 -43.63 -46.03
C GLN A 98 30.10 -43.46 -44.55
N ILE A 99 29.49 -44.25 -43.66
CA ILE A 99 29.78 -44.22 -42.22
C ILE A 99 31.24 -44.64 -41.97
N ASN A 100 31.70 -45.71 -42.61
CA ASN A 100 33.09 -46.17 -42.47
C ASN A 100 34.09 -45.12 -42.98
N ASN A 101 33.85 -44.56 -44.17
CA ASN A 101 34.71 -43.52 -44.74
C ASN A 101 34.76 -42.29 -43.84
N PHE A 102 33.62 -41.84 -43.30
CA PHE A 102 33.58 -40.73 -42.35
C PHE A 102 34.47 -40.99 -41.13
N PHE A 103 34.37 -42.16 -40.49
CA PHE A 103 35.15 -42.44 -39.29
C PHE A 103 36.65 -42.59 -39.60
N GLU A 104 37.02 -43.15 -40.75
CA GLU A 104 38.43 -43.23 -41.15
C GLU A 104 39.01 -41.84 -41.44
N GLU A 105 38.28 -40.97 -42.15
CA GLU A 105 38.69 -39.58 -42.35
C GLU A 105 38.82 -38.82 -41.02
N LEU A 106 37.79 -38.93 -40.16
CA LEU A 106 37.77 -38.26 -38.86
C LEU A 106 38.95 -38.69 -37.97
N LYS A 107 39.28 -39.99 -37.90
CA LYS A 107 40.45 -40.48 -37.15
C LYS A 107 41.73 -39.83 -37.63
N VAL A 108 41.95 -39.82 -38.95
CA VAL A 108 43.16 -39.25 -39.57
C VAL A 108 43.27 -37.75 -39.26
N GLU A 109 42.17 -37.02 -39.37
CA GLU A 109 42.15 -35.58 -39.09
C GLU A 109 42.38 -35.25 -37.61
N ILE A 110 41.71 -35.97 -36.69
CA ILE A 110 41.89 -35.78 -35.25
C ILE A 110 43.34 -36.05 -34.86
N ILE A 111 43.94 -37.14 -35.33
CA ILE A 111 45.35 -37.47 -35.03
C ILE A 111 46.27 -36.36 -35.53
N LYS A 112 46.12 -35.92 -36.79
CA LYS A 112 46.93 -34.82 -37.34
C LYS A 112 46.81 -33.54 -36.53
N LYS A 113 45.61 -33.21 -36.05
CA LYS A 113 45.38 -32.01 -35.23
C LYS A 113 45.98 -32.15 -33.83
N ILE A 114 45.86 -33.32 -33.20
CA ILE A 114 46.51 -33.60 -31.90
C ILE A 114 48.03 -33.45 -32.03
N ASP A 115 48.64 -34.05 -33.05
CA ASP A 115 50.08 -33.97 -33.30
C ASP A 115 50.54 -32.52 -33.53
N PHE A 116 49.78 -31.75 -34.31
CA PHE A 116 50.06 -30.34 -34.55
C PHE A 116 50.00 -29.54 -33.24
N CYS A 117 48.94 -29.73 -32.44
CA CYS A 117 48.79 -29.06 -31.15
C CYS A 117 49.90 -29.46 -30.18
N GLN A 118 50.27 -30.74 -30.12
CA GLN A 118 51.38 -31.23 -29.30
C GLN A 118 52.69 -30.54 -29.69
N LYS A 119 53.04 -30.51 -30.98
CA LYS A 119 54.24 -29.82 -31.48
C LYS A 119 54.22 -28.33 -31.15
N LYS A 120 53.06 -27.67 -31.32
CA LYS A 120 52.88 -26.25 -30.96
C LYS A 120 53.14 -26.00 -29.48
N MET A 121 52.56 -26.81 -28.60
CA MET A 121 52.72 -26.68 -27.14
C MET A 121 54.17 -26.98 -26.71
N ILE A 122 54.82 -27.99 -27.28
CA ILE A 122 56.24 -28.29 -27.04
C ILE A 122 57.11 -27.10 -27.45
N ASN A 123 56.90 -26.54 -28.64
CA ASN A 123 57.65 -25.36 -29.11
C ASN A 123 57.43 -24.14 -28.20
N GLN A 124 56.20 -23.93 -27.72
CA GLN A 124 55.92 -22.88 -26.74
C GLN A 124 56.63 -23.11 -25.40
N ALA A 125 56.67 -24.36 -24.92
CA ALA A 125 57.39 -24.73 -23.71
C ALA A 125 58.91 -24.55 -23.85
N LEU A 126 59.47 -24.87 -25.02
CA LEU A 126 60.89 -24.66 -25.35
C LEU A 126 61.25 -23.17 -25.40
N ASN A 127 60.32 -22.30 -25.78
CA ASN A 127 60.49 -20.84 -25.82
C ASN A 127 60.28 -20.15 -24.46
N LEU A 128 59.96 -20.91 -23.38
CA LEU A 128 59.81 -20.32 -22.05
C LEU A 128 61.18 -19.88 -21.50
N PRO A 129 61.35 -18.62 -21.07
CA PRO A 129 62.63 -18.13 -20.53
C PRO A 129 63.05 -18.91 -19.27
N LEU A 130 64.36 -18.94 -19.01
CA LEU A 130 65.04 -19.59 -17.88
C LEU A 130 65.06 -21.12 -17.93
N GLY A 131 65.97 -21.66 -18.74
CA GLY A 131 66.43 -23.04 -18.62
C GLY A 131 67.35 -23.24 -17.40
N LYS A 132 67.59 -24.50 -17.00
CA LYS A 132 68.49 -24.85 -15.88
C LYS A 132 69.86 -24.17 -16.01
N GLU A 133 70.41 -24.11 -17.23
CA GLU A 133 71.70 -23.48 -17.50
C GLU A 133 71.68 -21.96 -17.31
N GLN A 134 70.61 -21.28 -17.71
CA GLN A 134 70.48 -19.83 -17.52
C GLN A 134 70.35 -19.46 -16.04
N ILE A 135 69.63 -20.28 -15.27
CA ILE A 135 69.52 -20.10 -13.81
C ILE A 135 70.90 -20.28 -13.16
N LEU A 136 71.62 -21.34 -13.54
CA LEU A 136 72.97 -21.60 -13.04
C LEU A 136 73.96 -20.50 -13.41
N ASN A 137 73.90 -19.97 -14.63
CA ASN A 137 74.78 -18.88 -15.08
C ASN A 137 74.49 -17.60 -14.30
N LYS A 138 73.21 -17.21 -14.16
CA LYS A 138 72.83 -16.05 -13.33
C LYS A 138 73.25 -16.23 -11.87
N TYR A 139 73.09 -17.42 -11.30
CA TYR A 139 73.58 -17.69 -9.95
C TYR A 139 75.09 -17.49 -9.85
N LYS A 140 75.87 -18.04 -10.79
CA LYS A 140 77.34 -17.88 -10.82
C LYS A 140 77.77 -16.42 -10.97
N GLU A 141 77.05 -15.64 -11.77
CA GLU A 141 77.26 -14.20 -11.93
C GLU A 141 77.01 -13.45 -10.60
N ILE A 142 75.85 -13.68 -9.97
CA ILE A 142 75.49 -13.05 -8.70
C ILE A 142 76.47 -13.43 -7.59
N SER A 143 76.80 -14.72 -7.49
CA SER A 143 77.67 -15.24 -6.43
C SER A 143 79.16 -14.98 -6.68
N GLN A 144 79.52 -14.58 -7.91
CA GLN A 144 80.90 -14.38 -8.38
C GLN A 144 81.83 -15.55 -7.99
N ILE A 145 81.30 -16.78 -8.02
CA ILE A 145 81.97 -17.95 -7.44
C ILE A 145 83.26 -18.30 -8.17
N GLU A 146 83.34 -17.99 -9.47
CA GLU A 146 84.55 -18.19 -10.26
C GLU A 146 85.67 -17.23 -9.84
N THR A 147 85.34 -15.99 -9.46
CA THR A 147 86.30 -15.02 -8.91
C THR A 147 86.86 -15.50 -7.57
N LEU A 148 85.99 -15.99 -6.68
CA LEU A 148 86.43 -16.61 -5.42
C LEU A 148 87.35 -17.81 -5.67
N LYS A 149 86.99 -18.66 -6.64
CA LYS A 149 87.79 -19.81 -7.04
C LYS A 149 89.16 -19.40 -7.60
N GLN A 150 89.23 -18.32 -8.37
CA GLN A 150 90.51 -17.77 -8.86
C GLN A 150 91.40 -17.25 -7.73
N ILE A 151 90.83 -16.52 -6.75
CA ILE A 151 91.60 -16.03 -5.59
C ILE A 151 92.18 -17.20 -4.80
N LEU A 152 91.38 -18.25 -4.56
CA LEU A 152 91.81 -19.44 -3.81
C LEU A 152 92.77 -20.35 -4.60
N GLY A 153 92.67 -20.37 -5.93
CA GLY A 153 93.44 -21.25 -6.80
C GLY A 153 94.83 -20.71 -7.20
N ASN A 154 95.18 -19.47 -6.82
CA ASN A 154 96.39 -18.81 -7.31
C ASN A 154 97.59 -19.02 -6.37
N TYR A 155 98.15 -20.23 -6.36
CA TYR A 155 99.22 -20.69 -5.44
C TYR A 155 100.59 -19.98 -5.55
N GLN A 156 100.73 -18.97 -6.41
CA GLN A 156 101.98 -18.22 -6.59
C GLN A 156 102.13 -17.04 -5.61
N ASP A 157 101.05 -16.59 -4.97
CA ASP A 157 101.07 -15.53 -3.95
C ASP A 157 101.47 -16.10 -2.57
N GLN A 158 102.21 -15.34 -1.76
CA GLN A 158 102.39 -15.66 -0.34
C GLN A 158 101.03 -15.70 0.38
N PHE A 159 100.85 -16.65 1.31
CA PHE A 159 99.57 -16.90 2.00
C PHE A 159 98.94 -15.62 2.58
N GLU A 160 99.76 -14.74 3.14
CA GLU A 160 99.32 -13.45 3.69
C GLU A 160 98.67 -12.54 2.63
N SER A 161 99.20 -12.52 1.40
CA SER A 161 98.64 -11.75 0.28
C SER A 161 97.31 -12.35 -0.21
N GLN A 162 97.21 -13.69 -0.23
CA GLN A 162 95.95 -14.37 -0.55
C GLN A 162 94.88 -14.09 0.52
N GLU A 163 95.25 -14.10 1.80
CA GLU A 163 94.34 -13.80 2.89
C GLU A 163 93.79 -12.37 2.79
N ILE A 164 94.64 -11.39 2.49
CA ILE A 164 94.23 -9.99 2.28
C ILE A 164 93.25 -9.89 1.10
N LYS A 165 93.54 -10.52 -0.04
CA LYS A 165 92.66 -10.53 -1.22
C LYS A 165 91.32 -11.21 -0.92
N CYS A 166 91.33 -12.34 -0.22
CA CYS A 166 90.12 -13.05 0.21
C CYS A 166 89.28 -12.19 1.16
N ARG A 167 89.87 -11.55 2.18
CA ARG A 167 89.16 -10.68 3.12
C ARG A 167 88.54 -9.48 2.40
N ALA A 168 89.28 -8.85 1.49
CA ALA A 168 88.76 -7.74 0.68
C ALA A 168 87.56 -8.18 -0.18
N PHE A 169 87.65 -9.33 -0.86
CA PHE A 169 86.56 -9.89 -1.65
C PHE A 169 85.33 -10.24 -0.79
N LEU A 170 85.52 -10.88 0.37
CA LEU A 170 84.42 -11.21 1.27
C LEU A 170 83.72 -9.96 1.80
N SER A 171 84.47 -8.92 2.19
CA SER A 171 83.87 -7.63 2.59
C SER A 171 83.11 -6.96 1.45
N GLU A 172 83.60 -7.05 0.21
CA GLU A 172 82.87 -6.54 -0.96
C GLU A 172 81.55 -7.30 -1.18
N ILE A 173 81.59 -8.64 -1.17
CA ILE A 173 80.39 -9.47 -1.32
C ILE A 173 79.40 -9.25 -0.17
N GLU A 174 79.90 -9.11 1.06
CA GLU A 174 79.09 -8.82 2.25
C GLU A 174 78.43 -7.43 2.14
N SER A 175 79.12 -6.43 1.61
CA SER A 175 78.54 -5.11 1.35
C SER A 175 77.39 -5.14 0.33
N LYS A 176 77.42 -6.10 -0.61
CA LYS A 176 76.39 -6.31 -1.65
C LYS A 176 75.32 -7.34 -1.23
N LYS A 177 75.30 -7.78 0.03
CA LYS A 177 74.41 -8.88 0.48
C LYS A 177 72.93 -8.63 0.21
N GLU A 178 72.44 -7.40 0.39
CA GLU A 178 71.04 -7.04 0.17
C GLU A 178 70.70 -7.07 -1.33
N GLU A 179 71.59 -6.51 -2.16
CA GLU A 179 71.46 -6.54 -3.62
C GLU A 179 71.45 -7.98 -4.15
N ASN A 180 72.39 -8.81 -3.71
CA ASN A 180 72.47 -10.22 -4.08
C ASN A 180 71.22 -10.99 -3.64
N THR A 181 70.70 -10.71 -2.43
CA THR A 181 69.45 -11.30 -1.93
C THR A 181 68.28 -10.93 -2.84
N GLN A 182 68.15 -9.66 -3.22
CA GLN A 182 67.08 -9.20 -4.12
C GLN A 182 67.20 -9.84 -5.51
N GLN A 183 68.40 -9.95 -6.07
CA GLN A 183 68.63 -10.56 -7.38
C GLN A 183 68.30 -12.05 -7.37
N LEU A 184 68.65 -12.78 -6.31
CA LEU A 184 68.30 -14.20 -6.14
C LEU A 184 66.80 -14.41 -5.88
N GLN A 185 66.15 -13.54 -5.11
CA GLN A 185 64.70 -13.56 -4.92
C GLN A 185 63.97 -13.30 -6.23
N ASN A 186 64.40 -12.30 -7.01
CA ASN A 186 63.85 -12.04 -8.35
C ASN A 186 64.03 -13.25 -9.28
N LEU A 187 65.18 -13.94 -9.23
CA LEU A 187 65.41 -15.17 -10.00
C LEU A 187 64.48 -16.31 -9.55
N LEU A 188 64.26 -16.46 -8.24
CA LEU A 188 63.37 -17.45 -7.67
C LEU A 188 61.91 -17.20 -8.04
N GLU A 189 61.43 -15.96 -7.94
CA GLU A 189 60.08 -15.56 -8.36
C GLU A 189 59.85 -15.83 -9.85
N GLN A 190 60.84 -15.52 -10.71
CA GLN A 190 60.77 -15.84 -12.14
C GLN A 190 60.64 -17.35 -12.38
N CYS A 191 61.32 -18.18 -11.58
CA CYS A 191 61.22 -19.64 -11.65
C CYS A 191 59.86 -20.16 -11.17
N GLN A 192 59.28 -19.55 -10.13
CA GLN A 192 57.97 -19.91 -9.59
C GLN A 192 56.85 -19.54 -10.57
N ARG A 193 56.85 -18.30 -11.09
CA ARG A 193 55.89 -17.87 -12.13
C ARG A 193 55.91 -18.79 -13.35
N LYS A 194 57.08 -19.29 -13.76
CA LYS A 194 57.19 -20.26 -14.86
C LYS A 194 56.38 -21.54 -14.63
N LYS A 195 56.31 -22.05 -13.39
CA LYS A 195 55.51 -23.25 -13.07
C LYS A 195 54.01 -23.01 -13.22
N GLU A 196 53.55 -21.78 -12.98
CA GLU A 196 52.15 -21.38 -13.11
C GLU A 196 51.72 -21.11 -14.57
N LEU A 197 52.66 -20.88 -15.49
CA LEU A 197 52.36 -20.62 -16.91
C LEU A 197 51.82 -21.85 -17.66
N ILE A 198 52.02 -23.06 -17.15
CA ILE A 198 51.55 -24.29 -17.80
C ILE A 198 50.36 -24.87 -17.01
N ASN A 199 49.15 -24.63 -17.51
CA ASN A 199 47.92 -25.15 -16.93
C ASN A 199 47.50 -26.48 -17.58
N PHE A 200 47.71 -27.59 -16.88
CA PHE A 200 47.29 -28.92 -17.33
C PHE A 200 45.83 -29.26 -17.05
N GLU A 201 45.18 -28.58 -16.10
CA GLU A 201 43.77 -28.81 -15.75
C GLU A 201 42.84 -28.47 -16.90
N LYS A 202 43.06 -27.31 -17.55
CA LYS A 202 42.30 -26.92 -18.75
C LYS A 202 42.44 -27.97 -19.87
N SER A 203 43.64 -28.55 -20.02
CA SER A 203 43.90 -29.60 -21.01
C SER A 203 43.14 -30.89 -20.68
N MET A 204 42.99 -31.23 -19.39
CA MET A 204 42.19 -32.37 -18.95
C MET A 204 40.70 -32.18 -19.21
N THR A 205 40.15 -30.98 -19.00
CA THR A 205 38.75 -30.67 -19.31
C THR A 205 38.45 -30.78 -20.81
N ILE A 206 39.37 -30.28 -21.66
CA ILE A 206 39.26 -30.40 -23.12
C ILE A 206 39.26 -31.88 -23.53
N ARG A 207 40.12 -32.70 -22.93
CA ARG A 207 40.16 -34.16 -23.19
C ARG A 207 38.80 -34.82 -22.92
N GLN A 208 38.19 -34.51 -21.78
CA GLN A 208 36.87 -35.07 -21.43
C GLN A 208 35.77 -34.59 -22.38
N SER A 209 35.85 -33.33 -22.84
CA SER A 209 34.92 -32.77 -23.83
C SER A 209 35.03 -33.49 -25.17
N ILE A 210 36.26 -33.80 -25.62
CA ILE A 210 36.50 -34.56 -26.85
C ILE A 210 35.87 -35.96 -26.76
N TYR A 211 36.01 -36.67 -25.63
CA TYR A 211 35.35 -37.98 -25.46
C TYR A 211 33.83 -37.87 -25.60
N THR A 212 33.23 -36.89 -24.92
CA THR A 212 31.78 -36.68 -24.95
C THR A 212 31.29 -36.37 -26.36
N LEU A 213 32.03 -35.56 -27.13
CA LEU A 213 31.69 -35.23 -28.52
C LEU A 213 31.80 -36.44 -29.43
N ILE A 214 32.82 -37.28 -29.25
CA ILE A 214 32.98 -38.53 -30.02
C ILE A 214 31.82 -39.49 -29.73
N ASP A 215 31.45 -39.65 -28.46
CA ASP A 215 30.32 -40.51 -28.04
C ASP A 215 28.98 -40.03 -28.61
N SER A 216 28.84 -38.73 -28.92
CA SER A 216 27.62 -38.15 -29.51
C SER A 216 27.50 -38.29 -31.03
N ILE A 217 28.51 -38.82 -31.73
CA ILE A 217 28.43 -39.01 -33.20
C ILE A 217 27.38 -40.07 -33.49
N ASN A 218 26.25 -39.63 -34.04
CA ASN A 218 25.13 -40.50 -34.40
C ASN A 218 24.60 -40.12 -35.80
N PHE A 219 24.59 -41.09 -36.73
CA PHE A 219 24.07 -40.93 -38.10
C PHE A 219 22.56 -41.14 -38.20
N PHE A 220 21.93 -41.59 -37.11
CA PHE A 220 20.52 -41.90 -37.04
C PHE A 220 19.87 -41.00 -35.98
N PRO A 221 19.55 -39.74 -36.34
CA PRO A 221 18.85 -38.85 -35.43
C PRO A 221 17.44 -39.38 -35.19
N ASN A 222 17.27 -40.10 -34.07
CA ASN A 222 16.03 -40.61 -33.49
C ASN A 222 15.44 -41.92 -34.07
N ASP A 223 15.87 -43.07 -33.51
CA ASP A 223 15.07 -44.31 -33.48
C ASP A 223 14.03 -44.31 -32.33
N SER A 224 13.41 -43.17 -32.08
CA SER A 224 12.27 -43.06 -31.16
C SER A 224 11.20 -42.14 -31.72
N ASN A 225 10.11 -42.75 -32.21
CA ASN A 225 8.80 -42.16 -32.49
C ASN A 225 8.46 -41.63 -33.91
N GLN A 226 8.91 -42.27 -35.00
CA GLN A 226 8.32 -42.00 -36.32
C GLN A 226 7.39 -43.09 -36.89
N PHE A 227 7.13 -44.20 -36.17
CA PHE A 227 6.13 -45.20 -36.57
C PHE A 227 4.81 -45.18 -35.79
N ASN A 228 4.63 -44.30 -34.81
CA ASN A 228 3.36 -44.13 -34.10
C ASN A 228 2.99 -42.65 -33.94
N GLN A 229 2.54 -42.02 -35.03
CA GLN A 229 1.73 -40.80 -34.92
C GLN A 229 0.25 -41.16 -34.94
N SER A 230 -0.27 -41.47 -33.74
CA SER A 230 -1.61 -40.98 -33.38
C SER A 230 -1.70 -40.82 -31.86
N ASN A 231 -2.00 -39.58 -31.47
CA ASN A 231 -2.48 -39.17 -30.15
C ASN A 231 -1.53 -39.26 -28.96
N ILE A 232 -0.71 -38.22 -28.73
CA ILE A 232 -0.41 -37.76 -27.37
C ILE A 232 -0.41 -36.22 -27.32
N ASN A 233 -1.34 -35.67 -26.53
CA ASN A 233 -1.40 -34.28 -26.09
C ASN A 233 -0.14 -33.87 -25.33
N PRO A 234 0.44 -32.66 -25.52
CA PRO A 234 1.53 -32.18 -24.70
C PRO A 234 0.96 -31.37 -23.53
N LEU A 235 0.52 -32.04 -22.49
CA LEU A 235 0.36 -31.45 -21.16
C LEU A 235 0.56 -32.55 -20.13
N ASN A 236 1.80 -32.70 -19.65
CA ASN A 236 2.15 -32.72 -18.22
C ASN A 236 3.57 -33.25 -17.99
N ASN A 237 4.37 -32.44 -17.29
CA ASN A 237 5.47 -32.83 -16.41
C ASN A 237 6.62 -33.67 -17.00
N GLN A 238 7.32 -33.16 -18.00
CA GLN A 238 8.72 -33.52 -18.22
C GLN A 238 9.61 -32.42 -17.61
N ARG A 239 10.58 -32.81 -16.78
CA ARG A 239 11.64 -31.91 -16.32
C ARG A 239 12.24 -31.24 -17.55
N LEU A 240 12.10 -29.92 -17.66
CA LEU A 240 12.75 -29.15 -18.72
C LEU A 240 14.25 -29.48 -18.72
N SER A 241 14.80 -29.79 -19.90
CA SER A 241 16.24 -30.03 -20.03
C SER A 241 17.00 -28.76 -19.61
N ASN A 242 18.26 -28.90 -19.16
CA ASN A 242 19.09 -27.74 -18.82
C ASN A 242 19.16 -26.74 -19.97
N THR A 243 19.14 -27.23 -21.21
CA THR A 243 19.09 -26.45 -22.43
C THR A 243 17.80 -25.66 -22.58
N GLN A 244 16.65 -26.28 -22.31
CA GLN A 244 15.36 -25.57 -22.31
C GLN A 244 15.34 -24.45 -21.25
N LYS A 245 15.95 -24.67 -20.08
CA LYS A 245 16.09 -23.60 -19.05
C LYS A 245 16.96 -22.44 -19.53
N ILE A 246 18.04 -22.71 -20.28
CA ILE A 246 18.87 -21.65 -20.89
C ILE A 246 18.06 -20.88 -21.93
N ILE A 247 17.32 -21.59 -22.79
CA ILE A 247 16.43 -20.96 -23.77
C ILE A 247 15.42 -20.06 -23.05
N GLU A 248 14.79 -20.49 -21.97
CA GLU A 248 13.84 -19.66 -21.21
C GLU A 248 14.48 -18.39 -20.64
N LEU A 249 15.74 -18.46 -20.17
CA LEU A 249 16.47 -17.28 -19.70
C LEU A 249 16.77 -16.29 -20.83
N VAL A 250 17.18 -16.80 -21.99
CA VAL A 250 17.56 -15.96 -23.16
C VAL A 250 16.33 -15.42 -23.86
N SER A 251 15.30 -16.24 -24.06
CA SER A 251 14.05 -15.92 -24.76
C SER A 251 13.07 -15.12 -23.90
N ASN A 252 13.55 -14.53 -22.80
CA ASN A 252 12.69 -13.65 -22.01
C ASN A 252 12.30 -12.43 -22.86
N LYS A 253 11.08 -11.93 -22.65
CA LYS A 253 10.52 -10.87 -23.50
C LYS A 253 11.27 -9.54 -23.40
N SER A 254 11.98 -9.26 -22.29
CA SER A 254 12.77 -8.03 -22.14
C SER A 254 14.07 -8.03 -22.94
N ASN A 255 14.54 -9.18 -23.42
CA ASN A 255 15.75 -9.26 -24.23
C ASN A 255 15.51 -8.92 -25.71
N PHE A 256 14.25 -8.80 -26.16
CA PHE A 256 13.86 -8.47 -27.54
C PHE A 256 14.54 -9.35 -28.62
N CYS A 257 14.80 -10.62 -28.30
CA CYS A 257 15.40 -11.56 -29.25
C CYS A 257 14.43 -11.86 -30.41
N SER A 258 14.94 -11.88 -31.65
CA SER A 258 14.15 -12.29 -32.82
C SER A 258 13.87 -13.80 -32.80
N GLN A 259 12.77 -14.22 -33.42
CA GLN A 259 12.46 -15.66 -33.56
C GLN A 259 13.55 -16.38 -34.35
N GLU A 260 14.09 -15.74 -35.39
CA GLU A 260 15.21 -16.28 -36.16
C GLU A 260 16.44 -16.57 -35.28
N PHE A 261 16.83 -15.62 -34.42
CA PHE A 261 17.94 -15.82 -33.49
C PHE A 261 17.64 -16.94 -32.48
N LEU A 262 16.42 -16.98 -31.95
CA LEU A 262 16.02 -18.01 -30.97
C LEU A 262 15.99 -19.41 -31.59
N GLU A 263 15.56 -19.56 -32.84
CA GLU A 263 15.60 -20.82 -33.56
C GLU A 263 17.04 -21.25 -33.89
N GLN A 264 17.88 -20.32 -34.36
CA GLN A 264 19.31 -20.61 -34.54
C GLN A 264 19.99 -21.03 -33.22
N LEU A 265 19.61 -20.40 -32.11
CA LEU A 265 20.11 -20.75 -30.79
C LEU A 265 19.63 -22.15 -30.37
N ARG A 266 18.35 -22.48 -30.58
CA ARG A 266 17.79 -23.82 -30.28
C ARG A 266 18.53 -24.91 -31.05
N VAL A 267 18.66 -24.77 -32.36
CA VAL A 267 19.33 -25.74 -33.23
C VAL A 267 20.79 -25.92 -32.82
N ASN A 268 21.51 -24.85 -32.55
CA ASN A 268 22.92 -24.94 -32.14
C ASN A 268 23.10 -25.50 -30.72
N GLN A 269 22.12 -25.33 -29.84
CA GLN A 269 22.19 -25.80 -28.46
C GLN A 269 21.92 -27.31 -28.33
N GLU A 270 21.15 -27.93 -29.23
CA GLU A 270 20.96 -29.39 -29.25
C GLU A 270 22.31 -30.14 -29.36
N TYR A 271 23.29 -29.57 -30.08
CA TYR A 271 24.66 -30.09 -30.16
C TYR A 271 25.49 -29.90 -28.87
N LEU A 272 25.02 -29.07 -27.94
CA LEU A 272 25.70 -28.71 -26.70
C LEU A 272 24.99 -29.26 -25.45
N ASP A 273 23.88 -29.99 -25.61
CA ASP A 273 23.11 -30.62 -24.53
C ASP A 273 24.00 -31.45 -23.60
N ALA A 274 24.92 -32.24 -24.17
CA ALA A 274 25.84 -33.08 -23.41
C ALA A 274 26.79 -32.26 -22.52
N ILE A 275 27.09 -31.01 -22.89
CA ILE A 275 27.92 -30.09 -22.12
C ILE A 275 27.07 -29.39 -21.06
N PHE A 276 25.88 -28.88 -21.40
CA PHE A 276 25.01 -28.18 -20.45
C PHE A 276 24.41 -29.10 -19.38
N ASN A 277 24.26 -30.38 -19.66
CA ASN A 277 23.84 -31.38 -18.67
C ASN A 277 24.89 -31.60 -17.55
N GLN A 278 26.13 -31.15 -17.72
CA GLN A 278 27.16 -31.17 -16.68
C GLN A 278 27.01 -30.03 -15.66
N ILE A 279 26.18 -29.02 -15.95
CA ILE A 279 25.95 -27.86 -15.07
C ILE A 279 24.73 -28.13 -14.18
N SER A 280 24.85 -27.88 -12.87
CA SER A 280 23.70 -27.96 -11.96
C SER A 280 22.86 -26.68 -12.01
N PHE A 281 21.55 -26.83 -12.23
CA PHE A 281 20.57 -25.74 -12.24
C PHE A 281 19.78 -25.63 -10.92
N GLU A 282 20.07 -26.47 -9.92
CA GLU A 282 19.31 -26.48 -8.65
C GLU A 282 19.43 -25.16 -7.88
N ASN A 283 20.58 -24.50 -7.97
CA ASN A 283 20.87 -23.22 -7.31
C ASN A 283 21.16 -22.09 -8.31
N MET A 284 20.49 -22.09 -9.46
CA MET A 284 20.75 -21.11 -10.53
C MET A 284 20.37 -19.67 -10.14
N PHE A 285 19.47 -19.49 -9.18
CA PHE A 285 19.02 -18.17 -8.71
C PHE A 285 19.53 -17.90 -7.28
N GLN A 286 19.78 -16.62 -6.98
CA GLN A 286 20.19 -16.19 -5.64
C GLN A 286 19.11 -16.52 -4.60
N GLN A 287 19.53 -16.87 -3.38
CA GLN A 287 18.62 -17.20 -2.29
C GLN A 287 17.62 -16.05 -2.03
N ASN A 288 16.35 -16.40 -1.84
CA ASN A 288 15.21 -15.48 -1.64
C ASN A 288 14.91 -14.52 -2.82
N LYS A 289 15.54 -14.71 -3.99
CA LYS A 289 15.19 -13.96 -5.20
C LYS A 289 14.44 -14.85 -6.17
N GLN A 290 13.44 -14.27 -6.83
CA GLN A 290 12.65 -14.93 -7.86
C GLN A 290 12.83 -14.18 -9.18
N PRO A 291 12.92 -14.88 -10.33
CA PRO A 291 12.99 -14.23 -11.62
C PRO A 291 11.70 -13.46 -11.91
N ILE A 292 11.81 -12.40 -12.71
CA ILE A 292 10.65 -11.65 -13.19
C ILE A 292 9.79 -12.57 -14.05
N ARG A 293 8.48 -12.59 -13.78
CA ARG A 293 7.52 -13.45 -14.48
C ARG A 293 7.11 -12.84 -15.83
N PHE A 294 8.06 -12.72 -16.74
CA PHE A 294 7.87 -12.09 -18.05
C PHE A 294 6.73 -12.70 -18.88
N GLN A 295 6.42 -14.00 -18.70
CA GLN A 295 5.30 -14.66 -19.36
C GLN A 295 3.93 -14.09 -18.95
N GLN A 296 3.81 -13.57 -17.72
CA GLN A 296 2.57 -12.98 -17.18
C GLN A 296 2.39 -11.51 -17.57
N LEU A 297 3.38 -10.90 -18.22
CA LEU A 297 3.35 -9.52 -18.69
C LEU A 297 2.90 -9.47 -20.16
N ASN A 298 1.98 -8.56 -20.45
CA ASN A 298 1.56 -8.22 -21.81
C ASN A 298 2.48 -7.12 -22.39
N ASN A 299 2.41 -6.89 -23.71
CA ASN A 299 3.28 -5.94 -24.39
C ASN A 299 3.17 -4.52 -23.81
N GLN A 300 1.95 -4.08 -23.48
CA GLN A 300 1.71 -2.79 -22.85
C GLN A 300 2.49 -2.61 -21.54
N LYS A 301 2.49 -3.61 -20.65
CA LYS A 301 3.26 -3.55 -19.40
C LYS A 301 4.77 -3.52 -19.63
N PHE A 302 5.27 -4.12 -20.71
CA PHE A 302 6.68 -4.02 -21.07
C PHE A 302 7.05 -2.62 -21.53
N GLU A 303 6.21 -2.00 -22.37
CA GLU A 303 6.39 -0.61 -22.79
C GLU A 303 6.39 0.32 -21.58
N GLU A 304 5.48 0.11 -20.63
CA GLU A 304 5.41 0.87 -19.37
C GLU A 304 6.68 0.74 -18.51
N ILE A 305 7.23 -0.49 -18.39
CA ILE A 305 8.48 -0.73 -17.66
C ILE A 305 9.64 -0.03 -18.34
N ASN A 306 9.73 -0.13 -19.68
CA ASN A 306 10.79 0.51 -20.44
C ASN A 306 10.72 2.03 -20.34
N GLU A 307 9.53 2.61 -20.53
CA GLU A 307 9.31 4.05 -20.40
C GLU A 307 9.70 4.56 -19.01
N TYR A 308 9.33 3.80 -17.96
CA TYR A 308 9.71 4.11 -16.58
C TYR A 308 11.22 4.04 -16.35
N ILE A 309 11.90 2.98 -16.83
CA ILE A 309 13.35 2.83 -16.68
C ILE A 309 14.09 3.93 -17.45
N ASP A 310 13.72 4.18 -18.71
CA ASP A 310 14.30 5.25 -19.54
C ASP A 310 14.13 6.61 -18.88
N HIS A 311 12.97 6.86 -18.28
CA HIS A 311 12.69 8.06 -17.51
C HIS A 311 13.63 8.20 -16.31
N LEU A 312 13.80 7.15 -15.49
CA LEU A 312 14.71 7.19 -14.33
C LEU A 312 16.16 7.43 -14.76
N ILE A 313 16.61 6.78 -15.84
CA ILE A 313 17.94 6.99 -16.40
C ILE A 313 18.12 8.44 -16.86
N LYS A 314 17.12 9.03 -17.54
CA LYS A 314 17.16 10.43 -17.96
C LYS A 314 17.13 11.40 -16.77
N LEU A 315 16.32 11.14 -15.75
CA LEU A 315 16.30 11.96 -14.54
C LEU A 315 17.68 12.04 -13.85
N GLN A 316 18.43 10.94 -13.84
CA GLN A 316 19.75 10.88 -13.21
C GLN A 316 20.83 11.58 -14.04
N ASN A 317 20.74 11.51 -15.37
CA ASN A 317 21.82 11.90 -16.28
C ASN A 317 21.57 13.24 -17.00
N ASP A 318 20.34 13.76 -17.01
CA ASP A 318 19.95 14.98 -17.72
C ASP A 318 19.23 15.96 -16.78
N GLN A 319 19.96 17.01 -16.37
CA GLN A 319 19.44 18.05 -15.50
C GLN A 319 18.33 18.90 -16.16
N ILE A 320 18.41 19.10 -17.49
CA ILE A 320 17.39 19.86 -18.22
C ILE A 320 16.09 19.07 -18.23
N TYR A 321 16.18 17.77 -18.50
CA TYR A 321 15.02 16.87 -18.43
C TYR A 321 14.39 16.85 -17.03
N ASN A 322 15.19 16.76 -15.96
CA ASN A 322 14.65 16.81 -14.60
C ASN A 322 13.88 18.11 -14.32
N GLN A 323 14.43 19.28 -14.71
CA GLN A 323 13.74 20.56 -14.58
C GLN A 323 12.46 20.62 -15.41
N GLN A 324 12.45 20.06 -16.62
CA GLN A 324 11.25 19.97 -17.47
C GLN A 324 10.16 19.12 -16.83
N ILE A 325 10.52 17.97 -16.25
CA ILE A 325 9.55 17.10 -15.56
C ILE A 325 8.98 17.82 -14.33
N GLN A 326 9.82 18.39 -13.48
CA GLN A 326 9.38 19.13 -12.29
C GLN A 326 8.47 20.33 -12.62
N SER A 327 8.67 20.95 -13.79
CA SER A 327 7.86 22.07 -14.28
C SER A 327 6.65 21.65 -15.11
N SER A 328 6.43 20.34 -15.32
CA SER A 328 5.26 19.84 -16.04
C SER A 328 3.96 20.31 -15.40
N GLU A 329 2.95 20.59 -16.22
CA GLU A 329 1.68 21.13 -15.72
C GLU A 329 1.00 20.17 -14.73
N LEU A 330 1.08 18.86 -15.00
CA LEU A 330 0.56 17.80 -14.15
C LEU A 330 1.21 17.81 -12.77
N LEU A 331 2.55 17.72 -12.70
CA LEU A 331 3.26 17.70 -11.43
C LEU A 331 3.11 19.01 -10.68
N ARG A 332 3.10 20.15 -11.37
CA ARG A 332 2.86 21.45 -10.72
C ARG A 332 1.51 21.48 -10.00
N LYS A 333 0.46 20.90 -10.59
CA LYS A 333 -0.87 20.80 -9.95
C LYS A 333 -0.89 19.78 -8.81
N ILE A 334 -0.24 18.62 -8.97
CA ILE A 334 -0.08 17.64 -7.88
C ILE A 334 0.68 18.27 -6.71
N PHE A 335 1.75 19.01 -6.98
CA PHE A 335 2.54 19.70 -5.96
C PHE A 335 1.74 20.78 -5.25
N GLN A 336 0.87 21.51 -5.95
CA GLN A 336 -0.07 22.43 -5.30
C GLN A 336 -0.97 21.72 -4.30
N VAL A 337 -1.45 20.52 -4.63
CA VAL A 337 -2.22 19.70 -3.69
C VAL A 337 -1.33 19.33 -2.51
N VAL A 338 -0.18 18.70 -2.74
CA VAL A 338 0.77 18.27 -1.69
C VAL A 338 1.17 19.41 -0.75
N ASP A 339 1.43 20.59 -1.31
CA ASP A 339 1.84 21.79 -0.56
C ASP A 339 0.69 22.44 0.21
N SER A 340 -0.56 22.09 -0.10
CA SER A 340 -1.73 22.65 0.53
C SER A 340 -1.68 22.54 2.05
N LYS A 341 -2.09 23.62 2.73
CA LYS A 341 -2.09 23.72 4.20
C LYS A 341 -3.06 22.74 4.85
N ILE A 342 -4.05 22.27 4.11
CA ILE A 342 -5.09 21.34 4.60
C ILE A 342 -4.69 19.87 4.55
N ASN A 343 -3.52 19.51 4.02
CA ASN A 343 -3.10 18.10 3.94
C ASN A 343 -2.45 17.58 5.23
N PHE A 344 -2.10 18.45 6.19
CA PHE A 344 -1.51 18.09 7.50
C PHE A 344 -0.31 17.12 7.45
N ILE A 345 0.41 17.08 6.34
CA ILE A 345 1.64 16.28 6.17
C ILE A 345 2.89 17.12 6.47
N SER A 346 3.90 16.48 7.07
CA SER A 346 5.17 17.13 7.40
C SER A 346 5.96 17.53 6.16
N SER A 347 6.87 18.49 6.31
CA SER A 347 7.74 18.95 5.22
C SER A 347 8.58 17.82 4.62
N ASP A 348 9.10 16.91 5.44
CA ASP A 348 9.91 15.78 4.98
C ASP A 348 9.09 14.82 4.10
N VAL A 349 7.84 14.58 4.47
CA VAL A 349 6.91 13.77 3.68
C VAL A 349 6.55 14.49 2.39
N LYS A 350 6.34 15.82 2.41
CA LYS A 350 6.09 16.60 1.18
C LYS A 350 7.25 16.49 0.19
N ILE A 351 8.50 16.63 0.67
CA ILE A 351 9.69 16.48 -0.17
C ILE A 351 9.74 15.07 -0.76
N SER A 352 9.59 14.05 0.08
CA SER A 352 9.61 12.64 -0.34
C SER A 352 8.53 12.35 -1.38
N LEU A 353 7.31 12.85 -1.18
CA LEU A 353 6.20 12.67 -2.14
C LEU A 353 6.50 13.36 -3.47
N LYS A 354 7.04 14.58 -3.44
CA LYS A 354 7.43 15.28 -4.68
C LYS A 354 8.47 14.49 -5.45
N ASP A 355 9.51 13.99 -4.79
CA ASP A 355 10.55 13.18 -5.42
C ASP A 355 9.98 11.89 -6.00
N ILE A 356 9.09 11.21 -5.27
CA ILE A 356 8.39 10.02 -5.76
C ILE A 356 7.57 10.37 -7.00
N PHE A 357 6.77 11.43 -6.98
CA PHE A 357 5.93 11.83 -8.12
C PHE A 357 6.76 12.22 -9.35
N VAL A 358 7.94 12.83 -9.16
CA VAL A 358 8.90 13.05 -10.26
C VAL A 358 9.33 11.70 -10.84
N GLN A 359 9.75 10.75 -10.00
CA GLN A 359 10.23 9.43 -10.44
C GLN A 359 9.15 8.62 -11.16
N ILE A 360 7.90 8.68 -10.70
CA ILE A 360 6.78 7.92 -11.30
C ILE A 360 6.02 8.69 -12.38
N TYR A 361 6.57 9.81 -12.86
CA TYR A 361 5.91 10.68 -13.83
C TYR A 361 5.34 9.97 -15.06
N PRO A 362 6.03 9.01 -15.72
CA PRO A 362 5.48 8.31 -16.89
C PRO A 362 4.17 7.58 -16.60
N LEU A 363 4.02 7.06 -15.37
CA LEU A 363 2.79 6.41 -14.93
C LEU A 363 1.69 7.43 -14.66
N LEU A 364 2.04 8.60 -14.10
CA LEU A 364 1.11 9.69 -13.82
C LEU A 364 0.66 10.43 -15.07
N ASN A 365 1.50 10.54 -16.10
CA ASN A 365 1.22 11.29 -17.32
C ASN A 365 0.06 10.71 -18.15
N LYS A 366 -0.40 9.51 -17.79
CA LYS A 366 -1.64 8.91 -18.31
C LYS A 366 -2.90 9.55 -17.74
N LEU A 367 -2.80 10.22 -16.59
CA LEU A 367 -3.88 10.96 -15.97
C LEU A 367 -4.08 12.28 -16.72
N GLY A 368 -5.33 12.61 -17.01
CA GLY A 368 -5.68 13.91 -17.54
C GLY A 368 -5.36 14.99 -16.51
N VAL A 369 -4.76 16.11 -16.94
CA VAL A 369 -4.51 17.26 -16.04
C VAL A 369 -5.82 17.83 -15.44
N GLN A 370 -6.94 17.59 -16.10
CA GLN A 370 -8.29 17.94 -15.61
C GLN A 370 -8.79 17.00 -14.52
N GLU A 371 -8.24 15.80 -14.39
CA GLU A 371 -8.63 14.77 -13.41
C GLU A 371 -8.03 15.00 -12.02
N ILE A 372 -7.09 15.93 -11.87
CA ILE A 372 -6.45 16.23 -10.57
C ILE A 372 -7.44 16.88 -9.60
N PHE A 373 -8.32 17.75 -10.09
CA PHE A 373 -9.25 18.50 -9.25
C PHE A 373 -10.70 18.18 -9.64
N ASN A 374 -11.47 17.61 -8.71
CA ASN A 374 -12.91 17.46 -8.88
C ASN A 374 -13.61 18.83 -8.96
N SER A 375 -13.10 19.84 -8.26
CA SER A 375 -13.54 21.24 -8.34
C SER A 375 -12.35 22.17 -8.12
N LYS A 376 -11.83 22.76 -9.20
CA LYS A 376 -10.69 23.68 -9.14
C LYS A 376 -11.01 24.94 -8.31
N GLN A 377 -12.25 25.40 -8.38
CA GLN A 377 -12.69 26.60 -7.66
C GLN A 377 -12.70 26.36 -6.15
N GLU A 378 -13.23 25.24 -5.69
CA GLU A 378 -13.20 24.85 -4.27
C GLU A 378 -11.78 24.67 -3.75
N PHE A 379 -10.91 24.03 -4.53
CA PHE A 379 -9.52 23.86 -4.14
C PHE A 379 -8.80 25.21 -3.98
N GLU A 380 -8.98 26.16 -4.91
CA GLU A 380 -8.38 27.50 -4.78
C GLU A 380 -8.94 28.27 -3.58
N LEU A 381 -10.22 28.10 -3.24
CA LEU A 381 -10.80 28.69 -2.02
C LEU A 381 -10.07 28.16 -0.77
N VAL A 382 -9.94 26.84 -0.65
CA VAL A 382 -9.35 26.19 0.52
C VAL A 382 -7.84 26.44 0.62
N LYS A 383 -7.14 26.45 -0.50
CA LYS A 383 -5.70 26.75 -0.59
C LYS A 383 -5.36 28.17 -0.12
N ASN A 384 -6.25 29.12 -0.37
CA ASN A 384 -6.06 30.53 0.01
C ASN A 384 -6.46 30.84 1.46
N ILE A 385 -6.91 29.86 2.23
CA ILE A 385 -7.19 30.02 3.66
C ILE A 385 -5.89 30.42 4.38
N SER A 386 -5.97 31.49 5.18
CA SER A 386 -4.86 31.94 6.00
C SER A 386 -4.59 30.93 7.12
N GLU A 387 -3.36 30.90 7.64
CA GLU A 387 -3.04 29.98 8.74
C GLU A 387 -3.91 30.23 9.96
N VAL A 388 -4.20 31.51 10.25
CA VAL A 388 -5.13 31.93 11.31
C VAL A 388 -6.53 31.35 11.07
N MET A 389 -7.08 31.53 9.86
CA MET A 389 -8.42 31.04 9.53
C MET A 389 -8.50 29.50 9.58
N LEU A 390 -7.44 28.80 9.19
CA LEU A 390 -7.37 27.34 9.31
C LEU A 390 -7.31 26.89 10.77
N GLN A 391 -6.53 27.57 11.62
CA GLN A 391 -6.48 27.28 13.05
C GLN A 391 -7.82 27.57 13.74
N ASP A 392 -8.47 28.68 13.39
CA ASP A 392 -9.81 29.02 13.87
C ASP A 392 -10.82 27.95 13.45
N PHE A 393 -10.75 27.49 12.21
CA PHE A 393 -11.61 26.40 11.71
C PHE A 393 -11.35 25.07 12.43
N ILE A 394 -10.09 24.70 12.67
CA ILE A 394 -9.72 23.51 13.45
C ILE A 394 -10.19 23.66 14.90
N LEU A 395 -10.10 24.84 15.49
CA LEU A 395 -10.58 25.13 16.84
C LEU A 395 -12.10 24.94 16.92
N ILE A 396 -12.85 25.46 15.95
CA ILE A 396 -14.31 25.25 15.83
C ILE A 396 -14.61 23.75 15.71
N LEU A 397 -13.87 23.00 14.88
CA LEU A 397 -14.04 21.55 14.74
C LEU A 397 -13.73 20.77 16.02
N LYS A 398 -12.66 21.13 16.74
CA LYS A 398 -12.33 20.55 18.05
C LYS A 398 -13.43 20.83 19.07
N LYS A 399 -13.92 22.08 19.12
CA LYS A 399 -15.04 22.45 19.98
C LYS A 399 -16.32 21.70 19.61
N LYS A 400 -16.62 21.51 18.33
CA LYS A 400 -17.74 20.67 17.89
C LYS A 400 -17.62 19.23 18.40
N GLN A 401 -16.44 18.61 18.32
CA GLN A 401 -16.21 17.26 18.86
C GLN A 401 -16.44 17.21 20.38
N GLU A 402 -16.08 18.27 21.10
CA GLU A 402 -16.36 18.42 22.54
C GLU A 402 -17.86 18.61 22.85
N ILE A 403 -18.66 19.13 21.91
CA ILE A 403 -20.07 19.60 22.10
C ILE A 403 -21.10 18.60 21.51
N ASN A 404 -20.83 17.30 21.45
CA ASN A 404 -21.75 16.33 20.85
C ASN A 404 -23.03 16.03 21.70
N ILE A 405 -23.62 17.05 22.35
CA ILE A 405 -24.80 16.98 23.22
C ILE A 405 -25.63 18.28 23.08
N GLN A 406 -26.89 18.11 22.67
CA GLN A 406 -28.08 18.98 22.87
C GLN A 406 -28.13 20.36 22.20
N ASN A 407 -29.08 20.52 21.26
CA ASN A 407 -29.53 21.83 20.77
C ASN A 407 -31.05 21.99 21.01
N THR A 408 -31.46 23.15 21.53
CA THR A 408 -32.87 23.59 21.58
C THR A 408 -33.11 24.78 20.64
N TYR A 409 -34.27 24.78 19.99
CA TYR A 409 -34.60 25.48 18.74
C TYR A 409 -34.74 27.03 18.84
N HIS A 410 -34.89 27.62 20.03
CA HIS A 410 -35.43 28.99 20.16
C HIS A 410 -34.45 30.10 20.61
N GLN A 411 -33.18 29.79 20.87
CA GLN A 411 -32.18 30.80 21.28
C GLN A 411 -30.87 30.75 20.46
N SER A 412 -30.87 29.96 19.37
CA SER A 412 -29.68 29.73 18.55
C SER A 412 -29.28 30.97 17.75
N ILE A 413 -28.02 31.39 17.88
CA ILE A 413 -27.43 32.43 17.02
C ILE A 413 -27.37 31.92 15.57
N SER A 414 -27.28 30.60 15.36
CA SER A 414 -27.42 29.99 14.04
C SER A 414 -28.80 30.29 13.43
N ASN A 415 -29.89 30.28 14.20
CA ASN A 415 -31.21 30.67 13.71
C ASN A 415 -31.35 32.18 13.47
N PHE A 416 -30.68 33.03 14.26
CA PHE A 416 -30.57 34.47 13.97
C PHE A 416 -29.83 34.70 12.64
N ILE A 417 -28.73 33.98 12.40
CA ILE A 417 -28.00 34.02 11.13
C ILE A 417 -28.89 33.52 9.98
N LYS A 418 -29.69 32.46 10.15
CA LYS A 418 -30.67 32.02 9.12
C LYS A 418 -31.59 33.16 8.69
N GLN A 419 -32.17 33.88 9.65
CA GLN A 419 -33.07 35.02 9.37
C GLN A 419 -32.33 36.21 8.72
N GLN A 420 -31.07 36.46 9.09
CA GLN A 420 -30.27 37.55 8.51
C GLN A 420 -29.70 37.23 7.13
N VAL A 421 -29.38 35.97 6.84
CA VAL A 421 -28.87 35.53 5.53
C VAL A 421 -30.01 35.46 4.52
N GLU A 422 -31.21 35.02 4.93
CA GLU A 422 -32.44 35.08 4.11
C GLU A 422 -32.76 36.50 3.62
N THR A 423 -32.34 37.53 4.37
CA THR A 423 -32.57 38.94 4.03
C THR A 423 -31.41 39.61 3.28
N LYS A 424 -30.18 39.08 3.35
CA LYS A 424 -28.98 39.70 2.76
C LYS A 424 -28.32 38.92 1.62
N PHE A 425 -28.57 37.62 1.48
CA PHE A 425 -27.95 36.76 0.46
C PHE A 425 -29.01 35.86 -0.20
N PRO A 426 -29.85 36.40 -1.10
CA PRO A 426 -30.98 35.69 -1.69
C PRO A 426 -30.60 34.52 -2.62
N LEU A 427 -29.32 34.34 -2.93
CA LEU A 427 -28.81 33.27 -3.82
C LEU A 427 -28.30 32.04 -3.06
N LEU A 428 -28.24 32.07 -1.72
CA LEU A 428 -27.83 30.91 -0.94
C LEU A 428 -29.06 30.02 -0.69
N GLU A 429 -29.08 28.81 -1.24
CA GLU A 429 -30.22 27.90 -1.03
C GLU A 429 -30.40 27.62 0.46
N ARG A 430 -31.65 27.77 0.94
CA ARG A 430 -32.01 27.59 2.35
C ARG A 430 -31.52 26.24 2.90
N ASN A 431 -31.58 25.20 2.06
CA ASN A 431 -31.14 23.85 2.38
C ASN A 431 -29.61 23.76 2.59
N ASP A 432 -28.82 24.50 1.81
CA ASP A 432 -27.37 24.54 1.98
C ASP A 432 -26.96 25.29 3.24
N LEU A 433 -27.64 26.41 3.54
CA LEU A 433 -27.42 27.16 4.77
C LEU A 433 -27.82 26.33 6.01
N ASP A 434 -28.97 25.66 5.95
CA ASP A 434 -29.42 24.75 7.01
C ASP A 434 -28.42 23.62 7.22
N ARG A 435 -27.92 23.00 6.15
CA ARG A 435 -26.87 21.97 6.21
C ARG A 435 -25.57 22.52 6.80
N ILE A 436 -25.13 23.71 6.40
CA ILE A 436 -23.89 24.33 6.89
C ILE A 436 -24.02 24.63 8.38
N LEU A 437 -25.10 25.27 8.82
CA LEU A 437 -25.30 25.63 10.22
C LEU A 437 -25.55 24.42 11.13
N LEU A 438 -26.15 23.35 10.60
CA LEU A 438 -26.26 22.06 11.31
C LEU A 438 -24.89 21.39 11.49
N ASN A 439 -24.01 21.51 10.49
CA ASN A 439 -22.67 20.93 10.54
C ASN A 439 -21.64 21.81 11.25
N PHE A 440 -21.85 23.13 11.32
CA PHE A 440 -20.96 24.11 11.91
C PHE A 440 -21.80 25.15 12.66
N PRO A 441 -22.30 24.84 13.87
CA PRO A 441 -22.99 25.83 14.69
C PRO A 441 -21.95 26.83 15.22
N VAL A 442 -21.63 27.86 14.44
CA VAL A 442 -20.48 28.75 14.68
C VAL A 442 -20.61 29.53 16.00
N PHE A 443 -21.82 29.64 16.57
CA PHE A 443 -22.05 30.45 17.77
C PHE A 443 -23.03 29.83 18.79
N ASP A 444 -23.39 28.56 18.69
CA ASP A 444 -24.24 27.90 19.71
C ASP A 444 -23.40 27.27 20.83
N VAL A 445 -22.39 28.00 21.33
CA VAL A 445 -21.72 27.66 22.59
C VAL A 445 -22.37 28.46 23.70
N VAL A 446 -23.44 27.93 24.27
CA VAL A 446 -23.89 28.35 25.59
C VAL A 446 -23.96 27.10 26.47
N LYS A 447 -23.01 26.97 27.40
CA LYS A 447 -23.21 26.09 28.56
C LYS A 447 -24.37 26.68 29.34
N THR A 448 -25.53 26.06 29.27
CA THR A 448 -26.61 26.31 30.23
C THR A 448 -27.02 24.96 30.79
N ASN A 449 -26.74 24.76 32.08
CA ASN A 449 -27.60 23.88 32.87
C ASN A 449 -29.03 24.37 32.59
N LYS A 450 -29.94 23.48 32.17
CA LYS A 450 -31.31 23.84 31.76
C LYS A 450 -31.90 24.78 32.80
N GLN A 451 -31.90 26.07 32.47
CA GLN A 451 -32.34 27.16 33.32
C GLN A 451 -33.41 27.88 32.53
N ILE A 452 -34.66 27.61 32.88
CA ILE A 452 -35.82 28.24 32.27
C ILE A 452 -36.04 29.55 33.02
N ASP A 453 -35.78 30.69 32.37
CA ASP A 453 -36.16 32.00 32.92
C ASP A 453 -37.68 32.09 33.02
N ILE A 454 -38.16 32.11 34.27
CA ILE A 454 -39.58 32.21 34.58
C ILE A 454 -39.98 33.64 34.93
N LEU A 455 -39.05 34.58 35.10
CA LEU A 455 -39.34 35.92 35.61
C LEU A 455 -40.31 36.71 34.72
N LYS A 456 -40.27 36.47 33.40
CA LYS A 456 -41.24 37.07 32.46
C LYS A 456 -42.68 36.67 32.77
N ASN A 457 -42.91 35.42 33.17
CA ASN A 457 -44.21 34.88 33.50
C ASN A 457 -44.49 34.84 35.02
N PHE A 458 -43.49 35.20 35.83
CA PHE A 458 -43.61 35.33 37.27
C PHE A 458 -44.21 36.70 37.60
N GLU A 459 -45.34 36.70 38.31
CA GLU A 459 -46.06 37.90 38.71
C GLU A 459 -46.13 37.99 40.22
N MET A 460 -45.96 39.19 40.77
CA MET A 460 -46.11 39.46 42.19
C MET A 460 -47.50 40.05 42.45
N ILE A 461 -48.16 39.60 43.51
CA ILE A 461 -49.50 40.01 43.92
C ILE A 461 -49.43 40.77 45.23
N LYS A 462 -50.21 41.86 45.29
CA LYS A 462 -50.46 42.62 46.51
C LYS A 462 -51.52 41.91 47.35
N THR A 463 -51.22 41.59 48.60
CA THR A 463 -52.18 40.96 49.53
C THR A 463 -53.07 42.01 50.19
N LYS A 464 -54.21 41.60 50.74
CA LYS A 464 -55.08 42.47 51.56
C LYS A 464 -54.59 42.62 53.00
N TYR A 465 -53.57 41.87 53.40
CA TYR A 465 -53.04 41.94 54.76
C TYR A 465 -52.51 43.35 55.05
N ASN A 466 -53.06 44.00 56.08
CA ASN A 466 -52.76 45.40 56.45
C ASN A 466 -52.84 46.39 55.26
N ASP A 467 -53.87 46.24 54.43
CA ASP A 467 -54.15 47.08 53.25
C ASP A 467 -53.00 47.10 52.21
N GLY A 468 -52.30 45.97 52.06
CA GLY A 468 -51.21 45.82 51.11
C GLY A 468 -51.61 46.12 49.66
N ASN A 469 -52.83 45.78 49.27
CA ASN A 469 -53.42 46.03 47.96
C ASN A 469 -53.45 47.52 47.62
N GLU A 470 -53.54 48.40 48.62
CA GLU A 470 -53.57 49.86 48.46
C GLU A 470 -52.17 50.50 48.53
N ARG A 471 -51.22 49.86 49.23
CA ARG A 471 -49.94 50.46 49.62
C ARG A 471 -48.73 49.90 48.86
N ILE A 472 -48.80 48.65 48.44
CA ILE A 472 -47.70 47.99 47.74
C ILE A 472 -47.65 48.48 46.30
N GLN A 473 -46.47 48.80 45.81
CA GLN A 473 -46.20 49.13 44.42
C GLN A 473 -45.31 48.04 43.81
N ILE A 474 -45.68 47.63 42.60
CA ILE A 474 -44.99 46.58 41.83
C ILE A 474 -44.72 47.16 40.44
N ILE A 475 -43.45 47.36 40.11
CA ILE A 475 -43.01 47.91 38.83
C ILE A 475 -42.22 46.84 38.09
N LYS A 476 -42.69 46.41 36.92
CA LYS A 476 -41.98 45.46 36.06
C LYS A 476 -41.34 46.21 34.89
N ASN A 477 -40.01 46.26 34.86
CA ASN A 477 -39.26 47.00 33.85
C ASN A 477 -39.11 46.17 32.56
N LEU A 478 -38.85 46.83 31.42
CA LEU A 478 -38.63 46.18 30.10
C LEU A 478 -37.50 45.13 30.12
N ASN A 479 -36.54 45.26 31.03
CA ASN A 479 -35.44 44.32 31.23
C ASN A 479 -35.81 43.10 32.10
N SER A 480 -37.11 42.84 32.28
CA SER A 480 -37.67 41.74 33.08
C SER A 480 -37.42 41.78 34.59
N THR A 481 -36.82 42.84 35.17
CA THR A 481 -36.71 42.97 36.63
C THR A 481 -38.03 43.42 37.27
N CYS A 482 -38.37 42.87 38.43
CA CYS A 482 -39.57 43.26 39.20
C CYS A 482 -39.18 43.99 40.49
N GLU A 483 -39.62 45.23 40.62
CA GLU A 483 -39.36 46.11 41.76
C GLU A 483 -40.59 46.18 42.66
N ILE A 484 -40.43 45.87 43.94
CA ILE A 484 -41.51 45.80 44.92
C ILE A 484 -41.15 46.65 46.15
N PHE A 485 -42.03 47.58 46.50
CA PHE A 485 -41.87 48.49 47.66
C PHE A 485 -43.24 48.97 48.17
N ILE A 486 -43.25 49.61 49.34
CA ILE A 486 -44.44 50.29 49.87
C ILE A 486 -44.36 51.78 49.53
N ASN A 487 -45.47 52.37 49.11
CA ASN A 487 -45.65 53.82 48.98
C ASN A 487 -46.78 54.26 49.92
N GLU A 488 -46.45 54.99 50.98
CA GLU A 488 -47.41 55.50 51.96
C GLU A 488 -47.75 56.98 51.78
N GLN A 489 -47.11 57.68 50.83
CA GLN A 489 -47.29 59.12 50.58
C GLN A 489 -48.73 59.45 50.23
N GLN A 490 -49.41 58.51 49.56
CA GLN A 490 -50.79 58.65 49.08
C GLN A 490 -51.78 57.78 49.88
N TYR A 491 -51.32 57.11 50.95
CA TYR A 491 -52.14 56.22 51.75
C TYR A 491 -52.59 56.88 53.06
N PHE A 492 -53.90 56.81 53.32
CA PHE A 492 -54.58 57.45 54.47
C PHE A 492 -55.26 56.45 55.42
N GLY A 493 -55.12 55.14 55.19
CA GLY A 493 -55.74 54.12 56.05
C GLY A 493 -54.98 53.89 57.37
N ILE A 494 -55.60 53.12 58.28
CA ILE A 494 -55.12 52.94 59.66
C ILE A 494 -53.85 52.11 59.78
N PHE A 495 -53.50 51.33 58.74
CA PHE A 495 -52.30 50.49 58.72
C PHE A 495 -51.03 51.21 58.23
N LYS A 496 -51.01 52.54 58.24
CA LYS A 496 -49.84 53.32 57.83
C LYS A 496 -48.66 53.01 58.75
N GLY A 497 -47.49 52.77 58.18
CA GLY A 497 -46.29 52.34 58.91
C GLY A 497 -46.34 50.90 59.41
N GLN A 498 -47.39 50.11 59.10
CA GLN A 498 -47.43 48.67 59.39
C GLN A 498 -46.83 47.86 58.25
N PHE A 499 -46.44 46.61 58.48
CA PHE A 499 -45.95 45.78 57.38
C PHE A 499 -47.08 45.15 56.59
N SER A 500 -46.79 44.70 55.39
CA SER A 500 -47.71 43.94 54.57
C SER A 500 -47.00 42.80 53.84
N ASN A 501 -47.78 41.81 53.41
CA ASN A 501 -47.28 40.67 52.66
C ASN A 501 -47.34 40.98 51.15
N CYS A 502 -46.29 40.63 50.43
CA CYS A 502 -46.32 40.53 48.97
C CYS A 502 -45.90 39.12 48.59
N ILE A 503 -46.67 38.49 47.71
CA ILE A 503 -46.44 37.09 47.33
C ILE A 503 -46.37 36.92 45.83
N SER A 504 -45.80 35.82 45.33
CA SER A 504 -45.94 35.46 43.92
C SER A 504 -47.33 34.93 43.60
N SER A 505 -47.81 35.19 42.40
CA SER A 505 -49.05 34.62 41.87
C SER A 505 -48.93 33.10 41.66
N ASN A 506 -47.75 32.66 41.25
CA ASN A 506 -47.43 31.27 40.98
C ASN A 506 -47.28 30.48 42.30
N ILE A 507 -48.01 29.37 42.39
CA ILE A 507 -47.76 28.31 43.36
C ILE A 507 -46.55 27.53 42.84
N LEU A 508 -45.58 27.26 43.72
CA LEU A 508 -44.38 26.52 43.37
C LEU A 508 -44.69 25.02 43.29
N GLU A 509 -44.23 24.36 42.23
CA GLU A 509 -44.49 22.94 41.99
C GLU A 509 -43.54 22.04 42.79
N ASN A 510 -44.03 20.87 43.20
CA ASN A 510 -43.28 19.94 44.06
C ASN A 510 -42.04 19.33 43.38
N ASP A 511 -42.13 19.03 42.09
CA ASP A 511 -41.10 18.36 41.30
C ASP A 511 -40.09 19.33 40.66
N LYS A 512 -40.32 20.64 40.78
CA LYS A 512 -39.46 21.67 40.18
C LYS A 512 -38.49 22.28 41.19
N LYS A 513 -37.34 22.70 40.71
CA LYS A 513 -36.36 23.47 41.49
C LYS A 513 -36.33 24.90 40.98
N TYR A 514 -36.43 25.86 41.89
CA TYR A 514 -36.48 27.27 41.58
C TYR A 514 -35.30 28.01 42.19
N ILE A 515 -34.80 29.01 41.47
CA ILE A 515 -33.79 29.95 41.92
C ILE A 515 -34.35 31.36 41.75
N PHE A 516 -34.39 32.14 42.83
CA PHE A 516 -34.74 33.55 42.80
C PHE A 516 -33.54 34.38 43.24
N ARG A 517 -33.09 35.31 42.41
CA ARG A 517 -32.04 36.27 42.77
C ARG A 517 -32.68 37.61 43.07
N ILE A 518 -32.60 38.01 44.33
CA ILE A 518 -33.34 39.16 44.86
C ILE A 518 -32.35 40.15 45.48
N GLN A 519 -32.45 41.41 45.06
CA GLN A 519 -31.70 42.52 45.62
C GLN A 519 -32.55 43.19 46.69
N LEU A 520 -32.00 43.29 47.90
CA LEU A 520 -32.52 44.14 48.97
C LEU A 520 -31.89 45.51 48.82
N GLU A 521 -32.68 46.56 48.77
CA GLU A 521 -32.20 47.93 48.61
C GLU A 521 -32.86 48.85 49.64
N VAL A 522 -32.08 49.79 50.17
CA VAL A 522 -32.53 50.82 51.10
C VAL A 522 -32.03 52.19 50.68
N THR A 523 -32.80 53.23 50.98
CA THR A 523 -32.49 54.62 50.59
C THR A 523 -31.85 55.45 51.71
N ASP A 524 -31.79 54.94 52.94
CA ASP A 524 -31.20 55.63 54.08
C ASP A 524 -30.26 54.73 54.92
N GLN A 525 -29.69 55.26 56.01
CA GLN A 525 -28.77 54.54 56.90
C GLN A 525 -29.42 54.00 58.19
N ASN A 526 -30.73 54.15 58.34
CA ASN A 526 -31.48 53.65 59.47
C ASN A 526 -31.48 52.12 59.52
N GLN A 527 -32.03 51.61 60.63
CA GLN A 527 -32.18 50.18 60.81
C GLN A 527 -33.37 49.68 59.99
N HIS A 528 -33.12 48.73 59.10
CA HIS A 528 -34.18 48.09 58.32
C HIS A 528 -34.19 46.59 58.55
N ASN A 529 -35.36 45.96 58.44
CA ASN A 529 -35.47 44.51 58.40
C ASN A 529 -36.12 44.06 57.07
N PHE A 530 -35.63 42.94 56.54
CA PHE A 530 -36.12 42.32 55.30
C PHE A 530 -36.44 40.88 55.58
N TYR A 531 -37.66 40.43 55.29
CA TYR A 531 -38.02 39.02 55.44
C TYR A 531 -38.37 38.46 54.06
N ILE A 532 -37.82 37.29 53.78
CA ILE A 532 -37.93 36.63 52.49
C ILE A 532 -38.04 35.12 52.70
N GLY A 533 -38.93 34.47 51.96
CA GLY A 533 -39.13 33.04 52.10
C GLY A 533 -40.32 32.55 51.33
N LEU A 534 -41.05 31.61 51.92
CA LEU A 534 -42.28 31.06 51.37
C LEU A 534 -43.46 31.28 52.32
N MET A 535 -44.66 31.36 51.75
CA MET A 535 -45.92 31.43 52.48
C MET A 535 -47.01 30.67 51.72
N GLN A 536 -48.02 30.16 52.42
CA GLN A 536 -49.24 29.65 51.80
C GLN A 536 -50.04 30.80 51.18
N LYS A 537 -50.38 30.67 49.90
CA LYS A 537 -51.18 31.66 49.17
C LYS A 537 -52.55 31.88 49.81
N SER A 538 -53.19 30.82 50.31
CA SER A 538 -54.51 30.89 50.98
C SER A 538 -54.51 31.65 52.31
N GLN A 539 -53.34 31.81 52.94
CA GLN A 539 -53.18 32.50 54.23
C GLN A 539 -52.63 33.93 54.07
N SER A 540 -52.27 34.34 52.86
CA SER A 540 -51.50 35.57 52.61
C SER A 540 -52.21 36.86 53.04
N ASP A 541 -53.54 36.83 53.09
CA ASP A 541 -54.40 37.94 53.51
C ASP A 541 -54.72 37.91 55.02
N LEU A 542 -54.46 36.80 55.72
CA LEU A 542 -54.97 36.53 57.07
C LEU A 542 -53.92 36.61 58.17
N ILE A 543 -52.68 36.18 57.89
CA ILE A 543 -51.61 36.08 58.89
C ILE A 543 -50.35 36.80 58.39
N SER A 544 -49.40 37.04 59.29
CA SER A 544 -48.07 37.52 58.89
C SER A 544 -47.27 36.41 58.21
N GLY A 545 -46.56 36.72 57.12
CA GLY A 545 -45.85 35.70 56.34
C GLY A 545 -44.69 35.01 57.04
N ASP A 546 -44.21 35.54 58.15
CA ASP A 546 -43.20 34.90 58.98
C ASP A 546 -43.76 33.90 60.01
N GLU A 547 -45.07 33.92 60.31
CA GLU A 547 -45.69 33.02 61.30
C GLU A 547 -45.55 31.53 60.93
N GLN A 548 -45.44 31.23 59.63
CA GLN A 548 -45.32 29.86 59.15
C GLN A 548 -43.90 29.28 59.30
N ASN A 549 -42.92 30.08 59.74
CA ASN A 549 -41.52 29.70 59.92
C ASN A 549 -40.87 29.11 58.65
N LEU A 550 -41.14 29.72 57.50
CA LEU A 550 -40.56 29.39 56.19
C LEU A 550 -39.81 30.58 55.59
N SER A 551 -39.27 31.45 56.46
CA SER A 551 -38.66 32.73 56.07
C SER A 551 -37.28 32.92 56.66
N CYS A 552 -36.52 33.83 56.07
CA CYS A 552 -35.26 34.32 56.56
C CYS A 552 -35.39 35.80 56.90
N LYS A 553 -34.76 36.24 57.98
CA LYS A 553 -34.71 37.65 58.38
C LYS A 553 -33.32 38.22 58.17
N PHE A 554 -33.25 39.30 57.42
CA PHE A 554 -32.07 40.16 57.34
C PHE A 554 -32.33 41.48 58.05
N LYS A 555 -31.28 42.01 58.67
CA LYS A 555 -31.29 43.26 59.40
C LYS A 555 -30.14 44.14 58.91
N LYS A 556 -30.45 45.34 58.41
CA LYS A 556 -29.45 46.33 58.06
C LYS A 556 -29.13 47.21 59.26
N ARG A 557 -27.86 47.31 59.65
CA ARG A 557 -27.34 48.20 60.71
C ARG A 557 -25.96 48.71 60.32
N ARG A 558 -25.71 50.02 60.42
CA ARG A 558 -24.38 50.64 60.23
C ARG A 558 -23.66 50.20 58.94
N GLY A 559 -24.37 50.15 57.82
CA GLY A 559 -23.81 49.75 56.51
C GLY A 559 -23.55 48.24 56.34
N GLN A 560 -24.16 47.40 57.19
CA GLN A 560 -24.03 45.94 57.13
C GLN A 560 -25.40 45.28 57.14
N PHE A 561 -25.59 44.27 56.30
CA PHE A 561 -26.73 43.35 56.34
C PHE A 561 -26.33 42.10 57.13
N GLU A 562 -27.08 41.81 58.19
CA GLU A 562 -26.86 40.65 59.05
C GLU A 562 -28.08 39.74 59.03
N HIS A 563 -27.87 38.42 58.96
CA HIS A 563 -28.93 37.44 59.23
C HIS A 563 -29.32 37.46 60.72
N PHE A 564 -30.61 37.28 61.00
CA PHE A 564 -31.16 37.19 62.35
C PHE A 564 -32.02 35.93 62.50
N ILE A 565 -31.72 35.13 63.52
CA ILE A 565 -32.34 33.82 63.76
C ILE A 565 -33.78 33.96 64.26
N GLY A 566 -34.66 33.02 63.88
CA GLY A 566 -35.96 32.79 64.50
C GLY A 566 -37.14 32.68 63.53
N LEU A 567 -36.91 32.65 62.21
CA LEU A 567 -37.98 32.60 61.20
C LEU A 567 -37.95 31.32 60.33
N GLY A 568 -37.05 30.39 60.64
CA GLY A 568 -37.02 29.05 60.05
C GLY A 568 -35.81 28.79 59.17
N ILE A 569 -35.44 29.71 58.27
CA ILE A 569 -34.22 29.57 57.43
C ILE A 569 -33.00 30.07 58.22
N ASP A 570 -32.62 29.29 59.24
CA ASP A 570 -31.64 29.70 60.25
C ASP A 570 -30.44 28.75 60.39
N GLN A 571 -30.45 27.59 59.72
CA GLN A 571 -29.39 26.59 59.80
C GLN A 571 -28.25 26.92 58.83
N TYR A 572 -27.08 27.29 59.34
CA TYR A 572 -25.88 27.47 58.52
C TYR A 572 -25.35 26.12 58.01
N LYS A 573 -25.31 25.95 56.69
CA LYS A 573 -24.59 24.85 56.01
C LYS A 573 -23.19 25.26 55.56
N LYS A 574 -22.99 26.55 55.28
CA LYS A 574 -21.71 27.15 54.90
C LYS A 574 -21.57 28.53 55.55
N GLY A 575 -20.39 28.80 56.12
CA GLY A 575 -20.12 30.01 56.91
C GLY A 575 -20.76 30.00 58.31
N ASN A 576 -20.35 30.92 59.19
CA ASN A 576 -20.80 30.94 60.59
C ASN A 576 -21.73 32.12 60.93
N LYS A 577 -21.68 33.20 60.14
CA LYS A 577 -22.53 34.38 60.29
C LYS A 577 -22.54 35.17 58.99
N LEU A 578 -23.71 35.29 58.36
CA LEU A 578 -23.83 36.11 57.16
C LEU A 578 -23.78 37.59 57.56
N VAL A 579 -22.68 38.25 57.23
CA VAL A 579 -22.47 39.71 57.36
C VAL A 579 -22.02 40.25 56.02
N TYR A 580 -22.91 40.96 55.32
CA TYR A 580 -22.61 41.58 54.03
C TYR A 580 -22.37 43.08 54.21
N GLN A 581 -21.20 43.56 53.77
CA GLN A 581 -20.83 44.97 53.87
C GLN A 581 -21.23 45.71 52.59
N ASP A 582 -22.29 46.51 52.68
CA ASP A 582 -22.70 47.46 51.65
C ASP A 582 -23.65 48.49 52.26
N ASN A 583 -23.45 49.75 51.88
CA ASN A 583 -24.19 50.85 52.46
C ASN A 583 -25.68 50.83 52.11
N PHE A 584 -26.08 50.23 50.99
CA PHE A 584 -27.42 50.37 50.43
C PHE A 584 -28.01 49.10 49.83
N LYS A 585 -27.21 48.12 49.40
CA LYS A 585 -27.70 47.00 48.59
C LYS A 585 -27.14 45.66 49.05
N PHE A 586 -27.97 44.62 49.10
CA PHE A 586 -27.52 43.25 49.32
C PHE A 586 -28.21 42.32 48.32
N MET A 587 -27.43 41.49 47.64
CA MET A 587 -27.94 40.55 46.65
C MET A 587 -27.90 39.14 47.23
N LEU A 588 -29.03 38.42 47.16
CA LEU A 588 -29.15 37.06 47.65
C LEU A 588 -29.73 36.14 46.57
N GLU A 589 -29.46 34.85 46.73
CA GLU A 589 -30.08 33.78 45.96
C GLU A 589 -30.91 32.90 46.89
N LEU A 590 -32.21 32.78 46.61
CA LEU A 590 -33.14 31.88 47.26
C LEU A 590 -33.33 30.64 46.39
N ARG A 591 -32.99 29.46 46.92
CA ARG A 591 -33.17 28.16 46.25
C ARG A 591 -34.34 27.41 46.87
N VAL A 592 -35.23 26.89 46.03
CA VAL A 592 -36.45 26.21 46.47
C VAL A 592 -36.66 24.92 45.71
N TRP A 593 -36.83 23.80 46.41
CA TRP A 593 -37.32 22.54 45.86
C TRP A 593 -38.19 21.85 46.91
N LEU A 594 -39.50 21.92 46.72
CA LEU A 594 -40.46 21.47 47.75
C LEU A 594 -40.41 19.96 47.95
N GLY A 595 -40.43 19.17 46.86
CA GLY A 595 -40.38 17.71 46.92
C GLY A 595 -39.07 17.14 47.48
N GLY A 596 -37.96 17.89 47.37
CA GLY A 596 -36.69 17.54 48.01
C GLY A 596 -36.42 18.26 49.32
N GLN A 597 -37.41 18.98 49.86
CA GLN A 597 -37.33 19.71 51.11
C GLN A 597 -36.17 20.73 51.19
N VAL A 598 -35.82 21.34 50.07
CA VAL A 598 -34.77 22.36 49.99
C VAL A 598 -35.40 23.74 50.02
N LEU A 599 -35.04 24.53 51.02
CA LEU A 599 -35.28 25.97 51.07
C LEU A 599 -34.04 26.63 51.66
N GLN A 600 -33.30 27.36 50.83
CA GLN A 600 -31.98 27.87 51.18
C GLN A 600 -31.78 29.32 50.72
N ILE A 601 -30.98 30.07 51.47
CA ILE A 601 -30.52 31.40 51.06
C ILE A 601 -29.00 31.45 51.01
N LEU A 602 -28.47 32.00 49.92
CA LEU A 602 -27.05 32.19 49.68
C LEU A 602 -26.75 33.66 49.42
N ASP A 603 -25.56 34.12 49.79
CA ASP A 603 -25.08 35.46 49.46
C ASP A 603 -24.56 35.48 48.00
N TYR A 604 -25.37 36.02 47.10
CA TYR A 604 -25.02 36.02 45.68
C TYR A 604 -24.24 37.29 45.31
N PRO A 605 -23.20 37.22 44.47
CA PRO A 605 -22.66 36.05 43.75
C PRO A 605 -21.49 35.34 44.46
N LYS A 606 -21.22 35.67 45.73
CA LYS A 606 -20.02 35.19 46.44
C LYS A 606 -20.13 33.73 46.91
N TYR A 607 -21.34 33.31 47.29
CA TYR A 607 -21.66 31.99 47.84
C TYR A 607 -20.77 31.60 49.03
N GLU A 608 -20.35 32.57 49.85
CA GLU A 608 -19.56 32.33 51.06
C GLU A 608 -20.43 31.77 52.20
N TYR A 609 -21.72 32.09 52.19
CA TYR A 609 -22.70 31.75 53.20
C TYR A 609 -23.88 31.00 52.59
N GLN A 610 -24.34 29.98 53.30
CA GLN A 610 -25.51 29.19 52.92
C GLN A 610 -26.34 28.90 54.16
N LEU A 611 -27.54 29.47 54.19
CA LEU A 611 -28.58 29.22 55.18
C LEU A 611 -29.56 28.21 54.61
N GLU A 612 -30.07 27.33 55.45
CA GLU A 612 -31.08 26.34 55.12
C GLU A 612 -32.21 26.36 56.14
N LEU A 613 -33.40 25.95 55.70
CA LEU A 613 -34.55 25.72 56.57
C LEU A 613 -34.22 24.68 57.65
N GLU A 614 -34.50 25.02 58.91
CA GLU A 614 -34.33 24.13 60.05
C GLU A 614 -35.10 22.81 59.84
N ASP A 615 -34.47 21.69 60.24
CA ASP A 615 -35.00 20.35 59.95
C ASP A 615 -36.42 20.12 60.49
N LYS A 616 -36.80 20.72 61.63
CA LYS A 616 -38.16 20.63 62.19
C LYS A 616 -39.26 21.28 61.32
N PHE A 617 -38.89 22.15 60.38
CA PHE A 617 -39.84 22.84 59.51
C PHE A 617 -39.86 22.30 58.07
N LYS A 618 -38.89 21.48 57.66
CA LYS A 618 -38.80 20.91 56.30
C LYS A 618 -40.06 20.16 55.84
N ASN A 619 -40.75 19.47 56.75
CA ASN A 619 -42.01 18.78 56.44
C ASN A 619 -43.13 19.74 55.99
N LYS A 620 -43.08 21.02 56.35
CA LYS A 620 -44.05 22.03 55.88
C LYS A 620 -43.94 22.27 54.38
N LEU A 621 -42.76 22.08 53.77
CA LEU A 621 -42.56 22.27 52.32
C LEU A 621 -43.34 21.26 51.48
N ILE A 622 -43.63 20.07 52.01
CA ILE A 622 -44.41 19.03 51.34
C ILE A 622 -45.88 19.08 51.78
N LYS A 623 -46.14 19.41 53.05
CA LYS A 623 -47.50 19.43 53.62
C LYS A 623 -48.37 20.55 53.06
N TYR A 624 -47.77 21.68 52.68
CA TYR A 624 -48.47 22.84 52.16
C TYR A 624 -48.45 22.83 50.64
N ASP A 625 -49.62 22.82 50.04
CA ASP A 625 -49.90 22.58 48.63
C ASP A 625 -50.03 23.86 47.78
N ASP A 626 -49.99 25.03 48.43
CA ASP A 626 -50.13 26.35 47.81
C ASP A 626 -48.99 27.32 48.16
N LEU A 627 -47.78 26.81 48.41
CA LEU A 627 -46.61 27.62 48.74
C LEU A 627 -46.18 28.52 47.57
N CYS A 628 -45.94 29.79 47.87
CA CYS A 628 -45.50 30.82 46.94
C CYS A 628 -44.34 31.63 47.53
N LEU A 629 -43.59 32.35 46.67
CA LEU A 629 -42.55 33.27 47.13
C LEU A 629 -43.18 34.38 47.97
N TYR A 630 -42.57 34.70 49.11
CA TYR A 630 -43.03 35.72 50.04
C TYR A 630 -41.96 36.78 50.30
N LEU A 631 -42.39 38.05 50.27
CA LEU A 631 -41.60 39.24 50.61
C LEU A 631 -42.35 40.07 51.66
N TYR A 632 -41.65 40.40 52.74
CA TYR A 632 -42.14 41.30 53.81
C TYR A 632 -41.84 42.76 53.46
N LEU A 633 -42.88 43.58 53.32
CA LEU A 633 -42.72 44.99 52.99
C LEU A 633 -43.07 45.87 54.18
N PHE A 634 -42.19 46.83 54.49
CA PHE A 634 -42.36 47.75 55.61
C PHE A 634 -41.57 49.04 55.34
N GLU A 635 -42.17 50.20 55.60
CA GLU A 635 -41.63 51.55 55.33
C GLU A 635 -41.32 51.83 53.83
N GLU A 636 -41.31 53.11 53.45
CA GLU A 636 -41.06 53.54 52.06
C GLU A 636 -39.58 53.40 51.63
N ASN A 637 -38.67 53.36 52.59
CA ASN A 637 -37.22 53.42 52.33
C ASN A 637 -36.60 52.05 52.01
N ARG A 638 -37.42 51.04 51.70
CA ARG A 638 -37.01 49.66 51.44
C ARG A 638 -37.59 49.17 50.14
N LYS A 639 -36.80 48.39 49.41
CA LYS A 639 -37.19 47.83 48.12
C LYS A 639 -36.63 46.43 47.94
N TYR A 640 -37.45 45.56 47.38
CA TYR A 640 -37.01 44.28 46.85
C TYR A 640 -36.97 44.40 45.33
N ILE A 641 -35.90 43.93 44.72
CA ILE A 641 -35.77 43.87 43.27
C ILE A 641 -35.49 42.41 42.90
N ILE A 642 -36.49 41.71 42.38
CA ILE A 642 -36.30 40.40 41.78
C ILE A 642 -35.60 40.63 40.45
N LYS A 643 -34.30 40.32 40.42
CA LYS A 643 -33.45 40.50 39.25
C LYS A 643 -33.59 39.33 38.29
N GLU A 644 -33.68 38.13 38.86
CA GLU A 644 -33.70 36.90 38.09
C GLU A 644 -34.58 35.86 38.81
N ALA A 645 -35.33 35.06 38.05
CA ALA A 645 -36.10 33.94 38.57
C ALA A 645 -36.06 32.80 37.56
N TYR A 646 -35.67 31.63 38.00
CA TYR A 646 -35.44 30.48 37.12
C TYR A 646 -35.99 29.19 37.67
N GLN A 647 -36.37 28.30 36.77
CA GLN A 647 -36.51 26.88 37.05
C GLN A 647 -35.27 26.14 36.54
N VAL A 648 -34.67 25.30 37.38
CA VAL A 648 -33.43 24.57 37.09
C VAL A 648 -33.60 23.06 37.28
N ASP A 649 -32.82 22.26 36.56
CA ASP A 649 -32.80 20.80 36.76
C ASP A 649 -32.02 20.41 38.04
N GLN A 650 -30.96 21.16 38.36
CA GLN A 650 -30.11 20.97 39.53
C GLN A 650 -29.66 22.33 40.09
N PHE A 651 -29.38 22.39 41.39
CA PHE A 651 -28.74 23.56 41.99
C PHE A 651 -27.24 23.46 41.74
N ASP A 652 -26.65 24.51 41.18
CA ASP A 652 -25.20 24.58 40.99
C ASP A 652 -24.51 24.69 42.35
N PHE A 653 -23.56 23.80 42.62
CA PHE A 653 -22.79 23.75 43.87
C PHE A 653 -21.51 24.57 43.79
#